data_AF-A0A7L8AG55-F1
#
_entry.id   AF-A0A7L8AG55-F1
#
_cell.length_a   1.000
_cell.length_b   1.000
_cell.length_c   1.000
_cell.angle_alpha   90.00
_cell.angle_beta   90.00
_cell.angle_gamma   90.00
#
_symmetry.space_group_name_H-M   'P 1'
#
loop_
_entity.id
_entity.type
_entity.pdbx_description
1 polymer ?
#
loop_
_entity_poly.entity_id
_entity_poly.type
_entity_poly.pdbx_seq_one_letter_code
_entity_poly.pdbx_strand_id
1 'polypeptide(L)'
;MKNVLLHLKKYTVLLLIVFSYSSCENELEKFPTITFTPCEDTNVVVNPNIINDFECQSNIVLANVEVVRNPAEIQINKSLFVGKYVDSDVVGEDISIDLGTAIDFANFAIFKIKIRTKEESKINVRLEGGKTGATSLEQNINADNGWHEYTFDFSAFSKEEHNKLTLSFNATNNAAVYYLDDLFLDTSKNICEGVDKDKSIVNDFDCQKNVAIPEVEKILTPNKSTVNESDFSGKYVDELGAWDAVIIDYEEAIDLSTNNIFSIKVYAPLAGTLKVKLEGGTSGAVEKDQQVVAGEWKEYTFNFLDQATENHTKIVLFFNAGVDTNGTDEYFIDDLRFTEDPCANTISDASILNDFDCQINRNPEGNVTTKVVENPNNNANNKSLNVLKVIDDGTAPFDFLIFDNTEAIDLTSKNILKIKVHSSKAVPLLAKLEGGTSAASEIWGTIDVVGDWKEYSFDFSSQANKKHNKVVFFFNGGQNDGTTEDIYFIDDVKFVEANTISCTGVVADETIVSDAECQQNYSIEGNAATIAVDNPNKSGINNSAAVLEVRDDGTNAWDHLLFNFGKSIDLSTKNILKIKVLSTKNVPLLAKLEGGTSDVNEIWGAINTTGVWTEYTFDFSSQASKDHQKIVFFFNGGEANGANPDIYYVDDIRWE
;
A
#
# COMPACT_ATOMS: atom_id res chain seq x y z
N MET A 1 62.84 16.87 -40.46
CA MET A 1 62.92 17.00 -38.99
C MET A 1 61.60 16.75 -38.24
N LYS A 2 60.41 17.07 -38.79
CA LYS A 2 59.12 16.81 -38.10
C LYS A 2 58.73 15.32 -37.94
N ASN A 3 59.14 14.43 -38.84
CA ASN A 3 58.76 12.99 -38.76
C ASN A 3 59.61 12.15 -37.78
N VAL A 4 60.85 12.59 -37.48
CA VAL A 4 61.74 11.89 -36.53
C VAL A 4 61.33 12.19 -35.09
N LEU A 5 60.81 13.39 -34.82
CA LEU A 5 60.35 13.79 -33.48
C LEU A 5 59.05 13.07 -33.06
N LEU A 6 58.21 12.68 -34.02
CA LEU A 6 56.96 11.97 -33.77
C LEU A 6 57.16 10.47 -33.50
N HIS A 7 58.17 9.86 -34.12
CA HIS A 7 58.56 8.47 -33.85
C HIS A 7 59.28 8.33 -32.51
N LEU A 8 60.18 9.24 -32.12
CA LEU A 8 60.80 9.19 -30.80
C LEU A 8 59.76 9.31 -29.67
N LYS A 9 58.78 10.22 -29.79
CA LYS A 9 57.72 10.37 -28.77
C LYS A 9 56.84 9.11 -28.62
N LYS A 10 56.55 8.39 -29.71
CA LYS A 10 55.77 7.14 -29.64
C LYS A 10 56.56 6.01 -28.97
N TYR A 11 57.86 5.90 -29.23
CA TYR A 11 58.70 4.90 -28.56
C TYR A 11 58.95 5.24 -27.09
N THR A 12 59.08 6.51 -26.70
CA THR A 12 59.24 6.90 -25.29
C THR A 12 57.96 6.68 -24.48
N VAL A 13 56.78 6.89 -25.06
CA VAL A 13 55.49 6.59 -24.40
C VAL A 13 55.24 5.09 -24.32
N LEU A 14 55.60 4.31 -25.35
CA LEU A 14 55.49 2.85 -25.32
C LEU A 14 56.48 2.22 -24.31
N LEU A 15 57.70 2.77 -24.19
CA LEU A 15 58.66 2.33 -23.16
C LEU A 15 58.20 2.69 -21.75
N LEU A 16 57.61 3.87 -21.54
CA LEU A 16 57.04 4.27 -20.25
C LEU A 16 55.84 3.39 -19.83
N ILE A 17 55.00 2.99 -20.79
CA ILE A 17 53.86 2.09 -20.54
C ILE A 17 54.35 0.66 -20.24
N VAL A 18 55.32 0.14 -20.98
CA VAL A 18 55.88 -1.21 -20.73
C VAL A 18 56.67 -1.26 -19.40
N PHE A 19 57.36 -0.18 -19.01
CA PHE A 19 58.00 -0.09 -17.69
C PHE A 19 56.99 0.07 -16.54
N SER A 20 55.83 0.72 -16.75
CA SER A 20 54.76 0.78 -15.72
C SER A 20 53.95 -0.51 -15.58
N TYR A 21 53.84 -1.33 -16.63
CA TYR A 21 53.24 -2.67 -16.50
C TYR A 21 54.21 -3.68 -15.86
N SER A 22 55.50 -3.64 -16.21
CA SER A 22 56.50 -4.56 -15.62
C SER A 22 56.94 -4.19 -14.20
N SER A 23 56.72 -2.95 -13.74
CA SER A 23 56.93 -2.57 -12.33
C SER A 23 55.73 -2.84 -11.41
N CYS A 24 54.56 -3.18 -11.96
CA CYS A 24 53.37 -3.53 -11.17
C CYS A 24 53.14 -5.04 -11.04
N GLU A 25 53.64 -5.87 -11.97
CA GLU A 25 53.53 -7.33 -11.82
C GLU A 25 54.54 -7.91 -10.82
N ASN A 26 55.74 -7.33 -10.70
CA ASN A 26 56.77 -7.82 -9.78
C ASN A 26 56.59 -7.39 -8.29
N GLU A 27 55.64 -6.51 -7.98
CA GLU A 27 55.29 -6.18 -6.58
C GLU A 27 54.05 -6.93 -6.06
N LEU A 28 53.30 -7.61 -6.93
CA LEU A 28 52.17 -8.46 -6.51
C LEU A 28 52.60 -9.85 -6.03
N GLU A 29 53.83 -10.31 -6.32
CA GLU A 29 54.38 -11.57 -5.82
C GLU A 29 54.87 -11.51 -4.36
N LYS A 30 54.72 -10.36 -3.68
CA LYS A 30 55.19 -10.16 -2.30
C LYS A 30 54.12 -9.64 -1.32
N PHE A 31 52.85 -9.68 -1.69
CA PHE A 31 51.82 -9.60 -0.65
C PHE A 31 51.73 -10.97 0.01
N PRO A 32 51.94 -11.09 1.35
CA PRO A 32 51.55 -12.31 2.03
C PRO A 32 50.08 -12.55 1.69
N THR A 33 49.77 -13.75 1.19
CA THR A 33 48.39 -14.19 1.03
C THR A 33 47.71 -13.92 2.37
N ILE A 34 46.75 -12.99 2.39
CA ILE A 34 45.97 -12.75 3.59
C ILE A 34 45.25 -14.07 3.83
N THR A 35 45.72 -14.85 4.80
CA THR A 35 45.03 -16.03 5.26
C THR A 35 43.79 -15.52 5.97
N PHE A 36 42.69 -15.41 5.24
CA PHE A 36 41.42 -15.12 5.85
C PHE A 36 41.03 -16.32 6.71
N THR A 37 40.74 -16.07 7.97
CA THR A 37 40.19 -17.08 8.87
C THR A 37 38.67 -17.04 8.70
N PRO A 38 37.99 -18.17 8.45
CA PRO A 38 36.53 -18.20 8.26
C PRO A 38 35.71 -17.55 9.39
N CYS A 39 36.30 -17.42 10.58
CA CYS A 39 35.74 -16.66 11.68
C CYS A 39 36.84 -15.97 12.50
N GLU A 40 36.63 -14.70 12.86
CA GLU A 40 37.44 -13.97 13.85
C GLU A 40 36.68 -13.70 15.16
N ASP A 41 35.38 -14.03 15.23
CA ASP A 41 34.56 -13.86 16.42
C ASP A 41 34.88 -14.95 17.46
N THR A 42 35.11 -14.51 18.70
CA THR A 42 35.43 -15.38 19.84
C THR A 42 34.23 -15.61 20.76
N ASN A 43 33.09 -14.97 20.49
CA ASN A 43 31.88 -15.00 21.33
C ASN A 43 30.70 -15.74 20.67
N VAL A 44 30.98 -16.71 19.79
CA VAL A 44 29.95 -17.51 19.14
C VAL A 44 29.31 -18.46 20.16
N VAL A 45 28.02 -18.28 20.42
CA VAL A 45 27.24 -19.21 21.27
C VAL A 45 26.86 -20.41 20.42
N VAL A 46 27.46 -21.56 20.73
CA VAL A 46 27.24 -22.81 19.98
C VAL A 46 25.76 -23.19 19.96
N ASN A 47 25.13 -23.12 18.79
CA ASN A 47 23.83 -23.74 18.53
C ASN A 47 24.06 -25.18 18.04
N PRO A 48 23.67 -26.21 18.82
CA PRO A 48 23.92 -27.61 18.47
C PRO A 48 23.18 -28.09 17.21
N ASN A 49 22.19 -27.32 16.76
CA ASN A 49 21.38 -27.69 15.61
C ASN A 49 21.97 -27.23 14.28
N ILE A 50 22.93 -26.30 14.30
CA ILE A 50 23.70 -25.94 13.12
C ILE A 50 24.72 -27.05 12.89
N ILE A 51 24.73 -27.62 11.70
CA ILE A 51 25.70 -28.64 11.30
C ILE A 51 26.95 -27.92 10.81
N ASN A 52 26.80 -27.00 9.85
CA ASN A 52 27.90 -26.22 9.32
C ASN A 52 27.38 -24.97 8.59
N ASP A 53 27.83 -23.79 9.02
CA ASP A 53 27.62 -22.49 8.37
C ASP A 53 28.86 -21.99 7.60
N PHE A 54 29.93 -22.79 7.57
CA PHE A 54 31.24 -22.52 6.96
C PHE A 54 31.93 -21.21 7.41
N GLU A 55 31.40 -20.56 8.44
CA GLU A 55 31.92 -19.34 9.04
C GLU A 55 32.35 -19.63 10.48
N CYS A 56 31.49 -19.25 11.42
CA CYS A 56 31.79 -19.21 12.84
C CYS A 56 31.31 -20.45 13.59
N GLN A 57 30.46 -21.29 12.99
CA GLN A 57 29.87 -22.44 13.63
C GLN A 57 29.82 -23.68 12.72
N SER A 58 31.01 -24.27 12.52
CA SER A 58 31.21 -25.56 11.86
C SER A 58 31.22 -26.72 12.85
N ASN A 59 30.06 -27.05 13.44
CA ASN A 59 29.95 -28.11 14.45
C ASN A 59 30.39 -29.50 13.92
N ILE A 60 30.14 -29.78 12.64
CA ILE A 60 30.58 -30.99 11.95
C ILE A 60 31.42 -30.63 10.73
N VAL A 61 32.63 -31.19 10.65
CA VAL A 61 33.47 -31.08 9.46
C VAL A 61 32.94 -32.00 8.36
N LEU A 62 32.59 -31.43 7.23
CA LEU A 62 32.04 -32.16 6.09
C LEU A 62 33.19 -32.73 5.24
N ALA A 63 33.24 -34.05 5.10
CA ALA A 63 34.15 -34.67 4.15
C ALA A 63 33.80 -34.25 2.71
N ASN A 64 34.82 -34.13 1.85
CA ASN A 64 34.69 -33.75 0.43
C ASN A 64 34.16 -32.33 0.16
N VAL A 65 34.03 -31.49 1.19
CA VAL A 65 33.64 -30.07 1.04
C VAL A 65 34.81 -29.16 1.41
N GLU A 66 35.24 -28.33 0.46
CA GLU A 66 36.29 -27.33 0.65
C GLU A 66 35.68 -26.00 1.12
N VAL A 67 36.18 -25.41 2.21
CA VAL A 67 35.76 -24.05 2.59
C VAL A 67 36.42 -23.04 1.67
N VAL A 68 35.62 -22.24 0.96
CA VAL A 68 36.07 -21.23 0.00
C VAL A 68 35.41 -19.89 0.29
N ARG A 69 35.94 -18.81 -0.29
CA ARG A 69 35.25 -17.52 -0.30
C ARG A 69 33.95 -17.63 -1.08
N ASN A 70 32.88 -17.04 -0.54
CA ASN A 70 31.58 -17.01 -1.20
C ASN A 70 31.73 -16.41 -2.60
N PRO A 71 31.43 -17.16 -3.68
CA PRO A 71 31.57 -16.66 -5.04
C PRO A 71 30.58 -15.54 -5.37
N ALA A 72 29.50 -15.38 -4.59
CA ALA A 72 28.56 -14.28 -4.71
C ALA A 72 27.74 -14.08 -3.42
N GLU A 73 28.02 -13.00 -2.70
CA GLU A 73 27.31 -12.54 -1.49
C GLU A 73 26.02 -11.79 -1.88
N ILE A 74 25.05 -12.52 -2.46
CA ILE A 74 23.82 -11.97 -3.03
C ILE A 74 22.58 -12.73 -2.56
N GLN A 75 21.40 -12.09 -2.69
CA GLN A 75 20.10 -12.69 -2.36
C GLN A 75 20.02 -13.13 -0.88
N ILE A 76 19.67 -14.40 -0.64
CA ILE A 76 19.45 -14.99 0.69
C ILE A 76 20.73 -15.43 1.41
N ASN A 77 21.89 -15.34 0.76
CA ASN A 77 23.18 -15.71 1.35
C ASN A 77 24.18 -14.55 1.24
N LYS A 78 24.60 -14.04 2.41
CA LYS A 78 25.55 -12.94 2.55
C LYS A 78 26.82 -13.35 3.31
N SER A 79 27.01 -14.64 3.56
CA SER A 79 28.17 -15.20 4.27
C SER A 79 29.44 -14.95 3.46
N LEU A 80 30.56 -14.71 4.13
CA LEU A 80 31.86 -14.47 3.48
C LEU A 80 32.50 -15.78 2.99
N PHE A 81 32.18 -16.89 3.65
CA PHE A 81 32.68 -18.23 3.37
C PHE A 81 31.53 -19.21 3.18
N VAL A 82 31.77 -20.19 2.33
CA VAL A 82 30.81 -21.25 1.99
C VAL A 82 31.56 -22.55 1.74
N GLY A 83 30.85 -23.67 1.80
CA GLY A 83 31.37 -24.95 1.37
C GLY A 83 31.33 -25.06 -0.16
N LYS A 84 32.37 -25.64 -0.75
CA LYS A 84 32.41 -26.03 -2.16
C LYS A 84 32.54 -27.54 -2.25
N TYR A 85 31.53 -28.16 -2.84
CA TYR A 85 31.50 -29.57 -3.17
C TYR A 85 31.63 -29.74 -4.69
N VAL A 86 32.42 -30.71 -5.12
CA VAL A 86 32.56 -31.09 -6.52
C VAL A 86 32.07 -32.52 -6.65
N ASP A 87 30.97 -32.70 -7.36
CA ASP A 87 30.40 -34.01 -7.61
C ASP A 87 31.24 -34.73 -8.67
N SER A 88 32.11 -35.64 -8.21
CA SER A 88 32.91 -36.46 -9.10
C SER A 88 32.26 -37.85 -9.17
N ASP A 89 32.17 -38.42 -10.37
CA ASP A 89 31.55 -39.73 -10.71
C ASP A 89 31.94 -40.97 -9.87
N VAL A 90 32.74 -40.78 -8.84
CA VAL A 90 33.26 -41.83 -7.98
C VAL A 90 32.18 -42.25 -6.97
N VAL A 91 31.79 -43.53 -7.04
CA VAL A 91 30.87 -44.15 -6.08
C VAL A 91 31.39 -43.98 -4.65
N GLY A 92 30.63 -43.29 -3.80
CA GLY A 92 30.92 -43.10 -2.38
C GLY A 92 31.46 -41.72 -1.98
N GLU A 93 31.38 -40.71 -2.85
CA GLU A 93 31.79 -39.33 -2.54
C GLU A 93 30.70 -38.43 -1.94
N ASP A 94 29.50 -38.97 -1.69
CA ASP A 94 28.40 -38.28 -1.02
C ASP A 94 28.85 -37.57 0.27
N ILE A 95 28.21 -36.44 0.58
CA ILE A 95 28.50 -35.72 1.81
C ILE A 95 27.85 -36.48 2.97
N SER A 96 28.70 -37.12 3.77
CA SER A 96 28.28 -37.91 4.92
C SER A 96 28.41 -37.11 6.21
N ILE A 97 27.30 -36.95 6.93
CA ILE A 97 27.17 -36.15 8.15
C ILE A 97 26.74 -37.10 9.27
N ASP A 98 27.71 -37.56 10.05
CA ASP A 98 27.44 -38.36 11.26
C ASP A 98 27.38 -37.46 12.48
N LEU A 99 26.21 -37.35 13.10
CA LEU A 99 25.98 -36.51 14.26
C LEU A 99 26.37 -37.20 15.57
N GLY A 100 26.74 -38.49 15.54
CA GLY A 100 27.18 -39.28 16.69
C GLY A 100 26.06 -39.64 17.69
N THR A 101 24.94 -38.91 17.67
CA THR A 101 23.74 -39.16 18.48
C THR A 101 22.48 -39.13 17.62
N ALA A 102 21.43 -39.82 18.07
CA ALA A 102 20.14 -39.79 17.39
C ALA A 102 19.62 -38.34 17.26
N ILE A 103 19.12 -38.01 16.08
CA ILE A 103 18.51 -36.71 15.78
C ILE A 103 17.16 -36.63 16.48
N ASP A 104 16.88 -35.53 17.16
CA ASP A 104 15.59 -35.27 17.80
C ASP A 104 14.57 -34.79 16.77
N PHE A 105 14.09 -35.70 15.92
CA PHE A 105 13.03 -35.40 14.95
C PHE A 105 11.68 -35.08 15.59
N ALA A 106 11.51 -35.20 16.91
CA ALA A 106 10.31 -34.73 17.58
C ALA A 106 10.30 -33.19 17.69
N ASN A 107 11.46 -32.56 17.87
CA ASN A 107 11.59 -31.11 18.04
C ASN A 107 12.33 -30.41 16.91
N PHE A 108 13.19 -31.10 16.14
CA PHE A 108 14.06 -30.54 15.11
C PHE A 108 14.01 -31.36 13.82
N ALA A 109 12.82 -31.43 13.22
CA ALA A 109 12.57 -32.34 12.11
C ALA A 109 12.95 -31.81 10.73
N ILE A 110 13.24 -30.52 10.63
CA ILE A 110 13.36 -29.82 9.37
C ILE A 110 14.83 -29.62 9.06
N PHE A 111 15.37 -30.34 8.06
CA PHE A 111 16.73 -30.09 7.60
C PHE A 111 16.74 -29.00 6.52
N LYS A 112 17.57 -27.98 6.70
CA LYS A 112 17.74 -26.87 5.75
C LYS A 112 19.17 -26.79 5.26
N ILE A 113 19.32 -26.39 3.99
CA ILE A 113 20.60 -26.13 3.34
C ILE A 113 20.43 -25.08 2.25
N LYS A 114 21.34 -24.12 2.17
CA LYS A 114 21.43 -23.20 1.02
C LYS A 114 22.37 -23.77 -0.03
N ILE A 115 21.94 -23.75 -1.28
CA ILE A 115 22.70 -24.30 -2.40
C ILE A 115 22.72 -23.29 -3.54
N ARG A 116 23.89 -23.15 -4.16
CA ARG A 116 24.11 -22.39 -5.39
C ARG A 116 24.85 -23.25 -6.40
N THR A 117 24.28 -23.39 -7.59
CA THR A 117 24.89 -24.13 -8.71
C THR A 117 24.45 -23.59 -10.06
N LYS A 118 25.19 -23.93 -11.12
CA LYS A 118 24.83 -23.70 -12.52
C LYS A 118 24.28 -24.95 -13.21
N GLU A 119 24.26 -26.07 -12.50
CA GLU A 119 24.02 -27.39 -13.08
C GLU A 119 22.63 -27.89 -12.69
N GLU A 120 21.83 -28.26 -13.71
CA GLU A 120 20.55 -28.94 -13.49
C GLU A 120 20.81 -30.29 -12.81
N SER A 121 20.24 -30.46 -11.63
CA SER A 121 20.51 -31.62 -10.78
C SER A 121 19.43 -31.82 -9.73
N LYS A 122 19.55 -32.91 -8.98
CA LYS A 122 18.74 -33.18 -7.79
C LYS A 122 19.62 -33.34 -6.57
N ILE A 123 19.07 -33.01 -5.40
CA ILE A 123 19.63 -33.37 -4.10
C ILE A 123 18.76 -34.44 -3.46
N ASN A 124 19.38 -35.55 -3.08
CA ASN A 124 18.79 -36.59 -2.26
C ASN A 124 19.40 -36.50 -0.85
N VAL A 125 18.55 -36.30 0.16
CA VAL A 125 18.94 -36.30 1.57
C VAL A 125 18.45 -37.58 2.21
N ARG A 126 19.40 -38.44 2.55
CA ARG A 126 19.16 -39.78 3.09
C ARG A 126 19.43 -39.85 4.59
N LEU A 127 18.49 -40.38 5.36
CA LEU A 127 18.65 -40.71 6.77
C LEU A 127 19.17 -42.13 6.98
N GLU A 128 20.18 -42.27 7.83
CA GLU A 128 20.88 -43.53 8.10
C GLU A 128 21.20 -43.71 9.60
N GLY A 129 21.73 -44.88 9.94
CA GLY A 129 22.31 -45.18 11.27
C GLY A 129 21.33 -45.43 12.43
N GLY A 130 20.02 -45.50 12.15
CA GLY A 130 18.98 -45.87 13.11
C GLY A 130 18.67 -47.37 13.16
N LYS A 131 17.65 -47.75 13.96
CA LYS A 131 17.13 -49.13 14.05
C LYS A 131 16.26 -49.53 12.85
N THR A 132 15.70 -48.54 12.16
CA THR A 132 14.89 -48.66 10.95
C THR A 132 15.78 -48.63 9.71
N GLY A 133 15.24 -49.09 8.58
CA GLY A 133 15.95 -49.04 7.29
C GLY A 133 16.19 -47.59 6.87
N ALA A 134 17.20 -47.35 6.03
CA ALA A 134 17.46 -46.01 5.53
C ALA A 134 16.29 -45.47 4.68
N THR A 135 16.04 -44.17 4.77
CA THR A 135 14.99 -43.45 4.04
C THR A 135 15.57 -42.19 3.39
N SER A 136 14.93 -41.63 2.37
CA SER A 136 15.43 -40.43 1.69
C SER A 136 14.32 -39.53 1.16
N LEU A 137 14.58 -38.22 1.15
CA LEU A 137 13.78 -37.22 0.45
C LEU A 137 14.61 -36.60 -0.67
N GLU A 138 13.97 -36.28 -1.79
CA GLU A 138 14.65 -35.75 -2.99
C GLU A 138 13.98 -34.45 -3.46
N GLN A 139 14.77 -33.47 -3.90
CA GLN A 139 14.28 -32.23 -4.54
C GLN A 139 15.12 -31.87 -5.77
N ASN A 140 14.48 -31.23 -6.76
CA ASN A 140 15.17 -30.64 -7.91
C ASN A 140 15.90 -29.36 -7.49
N ILE A 141 17.09 -29.12 -8.03
CA ILE A 141 17.90 -27.93 -7.76
C ILE A 141 17.79 -26.94 -8.93
N ASN A 142 17.64 -25.66 -8.60
CA ASN A 142 17.55 -24.57 -9.58
C ASN A 142 18.94 -24.25 -10.12
N ALA A 143 19.11 -24.35 -11.44
CA ALA A 143 20.38 -24.15 -12.15
C ALA A 143 20.60 -22.70 -12.61
N ASP A 144 20.05 -21.71 -11.89
CA ASP A 144 20.08 -20.30 -12.27
C ASP A 144 21.32 -19.54 -11.76
N ASN A 145 22.25 -20.24 -11.09
CA ASN A 145 23.40 -19.65 -10.41
C ASN A 145 22.98 -18.62 -9.34
N GLY A 146 21.78 -18.73 -8.78
CA GLY A 146 21.32 -18.03 -7.59
C GLY A 146 21.54 -18.85 -6.31
N TRP A 147 21.34 -18.22 -5.15
CA TRP A 147 21.25 -18.94 -3.88
C TRP A 147 19.80 -19.32 -3.60
N HIS A 148 19.55 -20.60 -3.34
CA HIS A 148 18.23 -21.11 -2.97
C HIS A 148 18.33 -21.90 -1.66
N GLU A 149 17.31 -21.80 -0.80
CA GLU A 149 17.19 -22.62 0.42
C GLU A 149 16.33 -23.85 0.13
N TYR A 150 16.86 -25.02 0.47
CA TYR A 150 16.19 -26.30 0.33
C TYR A 150 15.82 -26.83 1.69
N THR A 151 14.57 -27.27 1.84
CA THR A 151 13.98 -27.68 3.12
C THR A 151 13.45 -29.11 3.02
N PHE A 152 13.88 -29.99 3.94
CA PHE A 152 13.49 -31.40 3.99
C PHE A 152 12.80 -31.70 5.33
N ASP A 153 11.53 -32.12 5.27
CA ASP A 153 10.73 -32.43 6.46
C ASP A 153 10.78 -33.92 6.82
N PHE A 154 11.47 -34.23 7.91
CA PHE A 154 11.58 -35.59 8.45
C PHE A 154 10.64 -35.84 9.65
N SER A 155 9.59 -35.03 9.84
CA SER A 155 8.66 -35.14 10.98
C SER A 155 7.95 -36.50 11.07
N ALA A 156 7.75 -37.16 9.92
CA ALA A 156 7.23 -38.53 9.84
C ALA A 156 8.13 -39.55 10.58
N PHE A 157 9.41 -39.23 10.78
CA PHE A 157 10.41 -40.07 11.43
C PHE A 157 10.67 -39.66 12.89
N SER A 158 9.77 -38.88 13.50
CA SER A 158 9.86 -38.39 14.90
C SER A 158 10.06 -39.46 15.99
N LYS A 159 9.83 -40.74 15.67
CA LYS A 159 10.02 -41.89 16.57
C LYS A 159 11.24 -42.75 16.22
N GLU A 160 11.96 -42.39 15.17
CA GLU A 160 13.12 -43.13 14.69
C GLU A 160 14.40 -42.55 15.27
N GLU A 161 15.44 -43.38 15.39
CA GLU A 161 16.70 -43.03 16.06
C GLU A 161 17.84 -42.89 15.04
N HIS A 162 17.57 -42.33 13.86
CA HIS A 162 18.61 -42.05 12.87
C HIS A 162 19.59 -40.99 13.40
N ASN A 163 20.88 -41.16 13.11
CA ASN A 163 21.95 -40.29 13.59
C ASN A 163 22.84 -39.75 12.47
N LYS A 164 22.52 -40.10 11.21
CA LYS A 164 23.36 -39.79 10.05
C LYS A 164 22.52 -39.26 8.91
N LEU A 165 22.99 -38.17 8.29
CA LEU A 165 22.51 -37.62 7.03
C LEU A 165 23.54 -37.90 5.94
N THR A 166 23.08 -38.31 4.76
CA THR A 166 23.92 -38.44 3.56
C THR A 166 23.29 -37.58 2.46
N LEU A 167 24.04 -36.61 1.94
CA LEU A 167 23.61 -35.75 0.83
C LEU A 167 24.24 -36.25 -0.46
N SER A 168 23.39 -36.64 -1.41
CA SER A 168 23.79 -37.07 -2.74
C SER A 168 23.29 -36.07 -3.78
N PHE A 169 24.19 -35.63 -4.65
CA PHE A 169 23.86 -34.80 -5.79
C PHE A 169 23.82 -35.69 -7.03
N ASN A 170 22.84 -35.45 -7.91
CA ASN A 170 22.68 -36.21 -9.14
C ASN A 170 22.62 -35.24 -10.32
N ALA A 171 23.79 -34.71 -10.70
CA ALA A 171 23.94 -33.93 -11.91
C ALA A 171 24.07 -34.83 -13.14
N THR A 172 23.66 -34.31 -14.30
CA THR A 172 23.98 -34.94 -15.59
C THR A 172 25.44 -34.75 -16.00
N ASN A 173 26.17 -33.88 -15.30
CA ASN A 173 27.55 -33.51 -15.54
C ASN A 173 28.46 -33.99 -14.40
N ASN A 174 29.45 -34.79 -14.76
CA ASN A 174 30.26 -35.62 -13.86
C ASN A 174 31.39 -34.86 -13.14
N ALA A 175 31.24 -33.53 -13.02
CA ALA A 175 32.13 -32.60 -12.34
C ALA A 175 31.35 -31.35 -11.87
N ALA A 176 30.06 -31.50 -11.56
CA ALA A 176 29.20 -30.40 -11.15
C ALA A 176 29.69 -29.75 -9.85
N VAL A 177 29.68 -28.42 -9.79
CA VAL A 177 30.17 -27.65 -8.64
C VAL A 177 29.00 -27.06 -7.88
N TYR A 178 28.93 -27.37 -6.59
CA TYR A 178 27.92 -26.89 -5.66
C TYR A 178 28.57 -26.03 -4.59
N TYR A 179 28.00 -24.84 -4.37
CA TYR A 179 28.31 -24.03 -3.20
C TYR A 179 27.20 -24.25 -2.17
N LEU A 180 27.59 -24.58 -0.95
CA LEU A 180 26.73 -24.99 0.15
C LEU A 180 26.90 -24.03 1.31
N ASP A 181 25.80 -23.71 1.98
CA ASP A 181 25.85 -22.91 3.19
C ASP A 181 24.67 -23.19 4.11
N ASP A 182 24.77 -22.74 5.38
CA ASP A 182 23.71 -22.83 6.38
C ASP A 182 23.06 -24.23 6.45
N LEU A 183 23.87 -25.27 6.72
CA LEU A 183 23.34 -26.61 7.00
C LEU A 183 22.88 -26.67 8.44
N PHE A 184 21.58 -26.84 8.69
CA PHE A 184 21.05 -26.95 10.06
C PHE A 184 19.74 -27.74 10.16
N LEU A 185 19.42 -28.14 11.39
CA LEU A 185 18.15 -28.74 11.79
C LEU A 185 17.29 -27.67 12.49
N ASP A 186 16.17 -27.33 11.88
CA ASP A 186 15.20 -26.37 12.39
C ASP A 186 14.05 -27.09 13.10
N THR A 187 13.31 -26.33 13.90
CA THR A 187 12.22 -26.86 14.72
C THR A 187 11.15 -27.55 13.87
N SER A 188 10.65 -28.69 14.35
CA SER A 188 9.55 -29.48 13.77
C SER A 188 8.18 -28.79 13.88
N LYS A 189 8.14 -27.48 14.17
CA LYS A 189 6.91 -26.78 14.49
C LYS A 189 5.96 -26.92 13.31
N ASN A 190 4.87 -27.64 13.52
CA ASN A 190 3.77 -27.65 12.60
C ASN A 190 3.27 -26.20 12.51
N ILE A 191 3.57 -25.53 11.40
CA ILE A 191 3.19 -24.14 11.15
C ILE A 191 1.67 -23.93 11.23
N CYS A 192 0.90 -25.03 11.15
CA CYS A 192 -0.54 -25.07 11.26
C CYS A 192 -1.07 -25.44 12.65
N GLU A 193 -0.20 -25.70 13.63
CA GLU A 193 -0.63 -25.95 15.01
C GLU A 193 -1.27 -24.68 15.60
N GLY A 194 -2.53 -24.80 15.99
CA GLY A 194 -3.31 -23.68 16.55
C GLY A 194 -3.94 -22.76 15.52
N VAL A 195 -3.85 -23.06 14.22
CA VAL A 195 -4.60 -22.35 13.19
C VAL A 195 -6.05 -22.84 13.21
N ASP A 196 -6.96 -21.97 13.64
CA ASP A 196 -8.40 -22.24 13.65
C ASP A 196 -8.92 -22.35 12.21
N LYS A 197 -9.79 -23.33 11.95
CA LYS A 197 -10.39 -23.53 10.62
C LYS A 197 -11.24 -22.33 10.20
N ASP A 198 -10.87 -21.68 9.10
CA ASP A 198 -11.64 -20.63 8.46
C ASP A 198 -12.42 -21.21 7.27
N LYS A 199 -13.74 -21.32 7.43
CA LYS A 199 -14.61 -21.93 6.39
C LYS A 199 -14.74 -21.07 5.13
N SER A 200 -14.34 -19.80 5.17
CA SER A 200 -14.34 -18.93 4.00
C SER A 200 -13.21 -19.30 3.02
N ILE A 201 -12.13 -19.91 3.52
CA ILE A 201 -11.00 -20.36 2.72
C ILE A 201 -11.30 -21.76 2.18
N VAL A 202 -11.19 -21.92 0.87
CA VAL A 202 -11.30 -23.21 0.16
C VAL A 202 -10.00 -23.98 0.35
N ASN A 203 -8.89 -23.38 -0.09
CA ASN A 203 -7.55 -23.93 0.00
C ASN A 203 -6.49 -22.82 -0.12
N ASP A 204 -5.62 -22.68 0.88
CA ASP A 204 -4.45 -21.80 0.87
C ASP A 204 -3.13 -22.58 0.65
N PHE A 205 -3.22 -23.89 0.39
CA PHE A 205 -2.11 -24.85 0.27
C PHE A 205 -1.14 -24.93 1.47
N ASP A 206 -1.35 -24.12 2.50
CA ASP A 206 -0.62 -24.08 3.75
C ASP A 206 -1.40 -24.83 4.83
N CYS A 207 -2.22 -24.11 5.59
CA CYS A 207 -2.89 -24.61 6.78
C CYS A 207 -4.40 -24.77 6.61
N GLN A 208 -5.03 -23.98 5.75
CA GLN A 208 -6.47 -23.98 5.47
C GLN A 208 -6.77 -24.81 4.22
N LYS A 209 -6.77 -26.13 4.35
CA LYS A 209 -7.10 -27.07 3.27
C LYS A 209 -8.51 -27.62 3.43
N ASN A 210 -9.49 -26.74 3.35
CA ASN A 210 -10.85 -27.05 3.79
C ASN A 210 -11.65 -27.88 2.80
N VAL A 211 -11.33 -27.76 1.51
CA VAL A 211 -11.87 -28.57 0.42
C VAL A 211 -10.71 -29.15 -0.39
N ALA A 212 -10.83 -30.42 -0.76
CA ALA A 212 -9.82 -31.12 -1.54
C ALA A 212 -9.83 -30.63 -3.00
N ILE A 213 -8.64 -30.53 -3.60
CA ILE A 213 -8.45 -30.14 -4.99
C ILE A 213 -7.57 -31.21 -5.64
N PRO A 214 -8.15 -32.35 -6.08
CA PRO A 214 -7.38 -33.53 -6.44
C PRO A 214 -6.50 -33.36 -7.69
N GLU A 215 -6.84 -32.44 -8.59
CA GLU A 215 -6.07 -32.14 -9.80
C GLU A 215 -4.83 -31.25 -9.54
N VAL A 216 -4.63 -30.78 -8.30
CA VAL A 216 -3.60 -29.78 -7.97
C VAL A 216 -2.59 -30.34 -6.97
N GLU A 217 -1.32 -30.29 -7.35
CA GLU A 217 -0.19 -30.71 -6.52
C GLU A 217 0.25 -29.58 -5.59
N LYS A 218 0.38 -29.84 -4.28
CA LYS A 218 1.01 -28.87 -3.37
C LYS A 218 2.52 -28.82 -3.64
N ILE A 219 3.06 -27.63 -3.91
CA ILE A 219 4.48 -27.38 -4.13
C ILE A 219 4.97 -26.18 -3.32
N LEU A 220 6.28 -25.93 -3.29
CA LEU A 220 6.82 -24.64 -2.81
C LEU A 220 6.40 -23.52 -3.76
N THR A 221 5.95 -22.39 -3.21
CA THR A 221 5.48 -21.25 -4.00
C THR A 221 6.60 -20.72 -4.91
N PRO A 222 6.45 -20.82 -6.25
CA PRO A 222 7.42 -20.23 -7.16
C PRO A 222 7.30 -18.71 -7.17
N ASN A 223 8.41 -18.00 -7.40
CA ASN A 223 8.41 -16.56 -7.64
C ASN A 223 7.65 -15.74 -6.58
N LYS A 224 7.88 -16.02 -5.28
CA LYS A 224 7.27 -15.27 -4.18
C LYS A 224 7.37 -13.76 -4.40
N SER A 225 6.31 -13.04 -4.03
CA SER A 225 6.19 -11.59 -4.20
C SER A 225 5.34 -11.01 -3.07
N THR A 226 5.19 -9.69 -3.00
CA THR A 226 4.27 -9.07 -2.04
C THR A 226 2.80 -9.43 -2.29
N VAL A 227 2.46 -9.96 -3.47
CA VAL A 227 1.11 -10.47 -3.77
C VAL A 227 0.92 -11.87 -3.19
N ASN A 228 1.96 -12.71 -3.26
CA ASN A 228 1.94 -14.06 -2.70
C ASN A 228 3.22 -14.36 -1.93
N GLU A 229 3.12 -14.31 -0.60
CA GLU A 229 4.20 -14.58 0.34
C GLU A 229 4.13 -16.02 0.92
N SER A 230 3.07 -16.77 0.62
CA SER A 230 2.80 -18.13 1.13
C SER A 230 3.96 -19.07 0.89
N ASP A 231 4.18 -20.02 1.80
CA ASP A 231 5.27 -21.00 1.67
C ASP A 231 4.98 -22.05 0.61
N PHE A 232 3.72 -22.44 0.50
CA PHE A 232 3.28 -23.42 -0.46
C PHE A 232 2.11 -22.91 -1.29
N SER A 233 2.08 -23.35 -2.55
CA SER A 233 0.99 -23.08 -3.48
C SER A 233 0.57 -24.36 -4.18
N GLY A 234 -0.54 -24.32 -4.89
CA GLY A 234 -0.97 -25.38 -5.78
C GLY A 234 -0.31 -25.26 -7.16
N LYS A 235 0.05 -26.39 -7.76
CA LYS A 235 0.47 -26.54 -9.16
C LYS A 235 -0.56 -27.37 -9.91
N TYR A 236 -1.11 -26.80 -10.97
CA TYR A 236 -1.95 -27.48 -11.94
C TYR A 236 -1.16 -27.63 -13.25
N VAL A 237 -1.19 -28.81 -13.85
CA VAL A 237 -0.66 -29.05 -15.20
C VAL A 237 -1.85 -29.20 -16.12
N ASP A 238 -1.99 -28.25 -17.04
CA ASP A 238 -3.09 -28.24 -18.00
C ASP A 238 -2.88 -29.33 -19.05
N GLU A 239 -3.93 -30.08 -19.30
CA GLU A 239 -3.92 -31.23 -20.21
C GLU A 239 -4.16 -30.75 -21.66
N LEU A 240 -4.31 -31.69 -22.60
CA LEU A 240 -4.29 -31.38 -24.04
C LEU A 240 -5.55 -30.64 -24.55
N GLY A 241 -6.66 -30.71 -23.82
CA GLY A 241 -7.96 -30.21 -24.25
C GLY A 241 -8.21 -28.76 -23.84
N ALA A 242 -8.81 -27.99 -24.74
CA ALA A 242 -9.21 -26.60 -24.50
C ALA A 242 -10.15 -26.33 -23.30
N TRP A 243 -10.63 -27.37 -22.61
CA TRP A 243 -11.59 -27.31 -21.51
C TRP A 243 -11.22 -28.24 -20.37
N ASP A 244 -9.94 -28.60 -20.26
CA ASP A 244 -9.45 -29.28 -19.07
C ASP A 244 -9.52 -28.31 -17.88
N ALA A 245 -9.82 -28.86 -16.70
CA ALA A 245 -10.23 -28.07 -15.56
C ALA A 245 -9.80 -28.65 -14.23
N VAL A 246 -9.64 -27.76 -13.26
CA VAL A 246 -9.60 -28.11 -11.85
C VAL A 246 -11.03 -28.15 -11.32
N ILE A 247 -11.44 -29.25 -10.69
CA ILE A 247 -12.80 -29.43 -10.15
C ILE A 247 -12.74 -29.48 -8.63
N ILE A 248 -13.37 -28.50 -7.99
CA ILE A 248 -13.48 -28.41 -6.54
C ILE A 248 -14.90 -28.80 -6.16
N ASP A 249 -15.07 -30.03 -5.67
CA ASP A 249 -16.37 -30.57 -5.23
C ASP A 249 -16.56 -30.34 -3.73
N TYR A 250 -17.58 -29.57 -3.37
CA TYR A 250 -17.95 -29.33 -1.97
C TYR A 250 -18.78 -30.48 -1.40
N GLU A 251 -19.28 -31.39 -2.24
CA GLU A 251 -20.25 -32.48 -1.92
C GLU A 251 -21.62 -31.99 -1.42
N GLU A 252 -21.70 -30.74 -0.96
CA GLU A 252 -22.87 -30.04 -0.46
C GLU A 252 -23.01 -28.67 -1.13
N ALA A 253 -24.15 -28.01 -0.94
CA ALA A 253 -24.37 -26.68 -1.49
C ALA A 253 -23.40 -25.65 -0.90
N ILE A 254 -22.81 -24.83 -1.76
CA ILE A 254 -21.94 -23.70 -1.38
C ILE A 254 -22.84 -22.57 -0.85
N ASP A 255 -22.61 -22.13 0.39
CA ASP A 255 -23.36 -21.01 0.97
C ASP A 255 -22.82 -19.66 0.47
N LEU A 256 -23.52 -19.09 -0.51
CA LEU A 256 -23.21 -17.78 -1.10
C LEU A 256 -24.10 -16.66 -0.52
N SER A 257 -24.80 -16.89 0.59
CA SER A 257 -25.70 -15.88 1.17
C SER A 257 -24.95 -14.69 1.79
N THR A 258 -23.70 -14.92 2.20
CA THR A 258 -22.83 -13.92 2.83
C THR A 258 -21.51 -13.81 2.10
N ASN A 259 -20.77 -14.90 2.00
CA ASN A 259 -19.49 -14.96 1.29
C ASN A 259 -19.70 -15.34 -0.18
N ASN A 260 -19.89 -14.35 -1.04
CA ASN A 260 -20.23 -14.55 -2.45
C ASN A 260 -19.19 -14.01 -3.44
N ILE A 261 -18.08 -13.45 -2.96
CA ILE A 261 -16.96 -13.06 -3.82
C ILE A 261 -15.90 -14.16 -3.78
N PHE A 262 -15.76 -14.94 -4.84
CA PHE A 262 -14.68 -15.92 -4.95
C PHE A 262 -13.38 -15.22 -5.36
N SER A 263 -12.28 -15.47 -4.66
CA SER A 263 -10.96 -14.94 -4.98
C SER A 263 -9.94 -16.06 -5.09
N ILE A 264 -8.96 -15.86 -5.98
CA ILE A 264 -7.86 -16.80 -6.24
C ILE A 264 -6.62 -16.02 -6.67
N LYS A 265 -5.46 -16.34 -6.09
CA LYS A 265 -4.17 -15.88 -6.60
C LYS A 265 -3.69 -16.85 -7.66
N VAL A 266 -3.23 -16.32 -8.80
CA VAL A 266 -2.72 -17.10 -9.92
C VAL A 266 -1.40 -16.54 -10.39
N TYR A 267 -0.41 -17.41 -10.55
CA TYR A 267 0.77 -17.17 -11.39
C TYR A 267 0.64 -18.04 -12.63
N ALA A 268 0.65 -17.40 -13.81
CA ALA A 268 0.58 -18.09 -15.09
C ALA A 268 1.82 -17.77 -15.94
N PRO A 269 2.40 -18.76 -16.65
CA PRO A 269 3.51 -18.53 -17.59
C PRO A 269 3.03 -17.83 -18.87
N LEU A 270 1.73 -17.89 -19.16
CA LEU A 270 1.10 -17.35 -20.36
C LEU A 270 -0.15 -16.56 -19.97
N ALA A 271 -0.44 -15.50 -20.75
CA ALA A 271 -1.67 -14.76 -20.61
C ALA A 271 -2.81 -15.52 -21.29
N GLY A 272 -3.99 -15.52 -20.69
CA GLY A 272 -5.13 -16.29 -21.19
C GLY A 272 -6.40 -16.03 -20.39
N THR A 273 -7.48 -16.71 -20.74
CA THR A 273 -8.75 -16.59 -20.02
C THR A 273 -8.77 -17.53 -18.81
N LEU A 274 -8.88 -16.98 -17.60
CA LEU A 274 -9.32 -17.73 -16.43
C LEU A 274 -10.84 -17.71 -16.39
N LYS A 275 -11.46 -18.87 -16.52
CA LYS A 275 -12.91 -19.06 -16.38
C LYS A 275 -13.19 -19.77 -15.07
N VAL A 276 -14.05 -19.17 -14.26
CA VAL A 276 -14.58 -19.77 -13.03
C VAL A 276 -16.05 -20.08 -13.26
N LYS A 277 -16.41 -21.35 -13.06
CA LYS A 277 -17.76 -21.86 -13.26
C LYS A 277 -18.30 -22.42 -11.95
N LEU A 278 -19.52 -22.01 -11.59
CA LEU A 278 -20.29 -22.70 -10.56
C LEU A 278 -21.25 -23.69 -11.22
N GLU A 279 -21.29 -24.92 -10.71
CA GLU A 279 -22.20 -25.95 -11.18
C GLU A 279 -22.54 -26.98 -10.08
N GLY A 280 -23.31 -28.01 -10.44
CA GLY A 280 -23.82 -29.00 -9.50
C GLY A 280 -25.15 -28.59 -8.85
N GLY A 281 -25.69 -29.46 -8.00
CA GLY A 281 -27.01 -29.25 -7.39
C GLY A 281 -28.17 -29.30 -8.40
N THR A 282 -29.16 -28.42 -8.20
CA THR A 282 -30.32 -28.28 -9.09
C THR A 282 -30.31 -26.98 -9.90
N SER A 283 -29.45 -26.03 -9.54
CA SER A 283 -29.25 -24.77 -10.25
C SER A 283 -28.56 -24.97 -11.60
N GLY A 284 -28.86 -24.08 -12.56
CA GLY A 284 -28.17 -24.08 -13.85
C GLY A 284 -26.78 -23.46 -13.73
N ALA A 285 -25.77 -24.03 -14.39
CA ALA A 285 -24.40 -23.55 -14.28
C ALA A 285 -24.24 -22.08 -14.71
N VAL A 286 -23.31 -21.38 -14.06
CA VAL A 286 -22.93 -20.00 -14.36
C VAL A 286 -21.41 -19.89 -14.52
N GLU A 287 -20.96 -19.04 -15.44
CA GLU A 287 -19.55 -18.86 -15.79
C GLU A 287 -19.17 -17.39 -15.70
N LYS A 288 -17.98 -17.10 -15.17
CA LYS A 288 -17.39 -15.76 -15.14
C LYS A 288 -15.93 -15.83 -15.58
N ASP A 289 -15.53 -14.88 -16.44
CA ASP A 289 -14.24 -14.91 -17.13
C ASP A 289 -13.40 -13.68 -16.77
N GLN A 290 -12.09 -13.87 -16.61
CA GLN A 290 -11.12 -12.79 -16.50
C GLN A 290 -9.87 -13.07 -17.32
N GLN A 291 -9.17 -12.02 -17.73
CA GLN A 291 -7.91 -12.13 -18.46
C GLN A 291 -6.74 -12.17 -17.48
N VAL A 292 -6.00 -13.27 -17.51
CA VAL A 292 -4.81 -13.51 -16.71
C VAL A 292 -3.59 -12.88 -17.36
N VAL A 293 -2.74 -12.27 -16.54
CA VAL A 293 -1.43 -11.74 -16.95
C VAL A 293 -0.34 -12.81 -16.76
N ALA A 294 0.67 -12.77 -17.62
CA ALA A 294 1.78 -13.73 -17.59
C ALA A 294 2.95 -13.23 -16.71
N GLY A 295 3.64 -14.16 -16.05
CA GLY A 295 4.94 -13.93 -15.43
C GLY A 295 4.90 -13.25 -14.06
N GLU A 296 3.73 -13.04 -13.47
CA GLU A 296 3.57 -12.47 -12.13
C GLU A 296 2.38 -13.10 -11.38
N TRP A 297 2.45 -13.09 -10.05
CA TRP A 297 1.31 -13.44 -9.19
C TRP A 297 0.30 -12.30 -9.22
N LYS A 298 -0.98 -12.65 -9.38
CA LYS A 298 -2.08 -11.69 -9.30
C LYS A 298 -3.31 -12.33 -8.66
N GLU A 299 -4.04 -11.56 -7.87
CA GLU A 299 -5.35 -11.95 -7.34
C GLU A 299 -6.46 -11.63 -8.35
N TYR A 300 -7.38 -12.58 -8.54
CA TYR A 300 -8.55 -12.47 -9.40
C TYR A 300 -9.81 -12.70 -8.56
N THR A 301 -10.81 -11.83 -8.70
CA THR A 301 -12.04 -11.85 -7.89
C THR A 301 -13.28 -11.96 -8.75
N PHE A 302 -14.20 -12.84 -8.38
CA PHE A 302 -15.41 -13.17 -9.12
C PHE A 302 -16.61 -13.01 -8.18
N ASN A 303 -17.42 -11.98 -8.43
CA ASN A 303 -18.64 -11.74 -7.65
C ASN A 303 -19.71 -12.75 -8.08
N PHE A 304 -20.29 -13.52 -7.16
CA PHE A 304 -21.41 -14.47 -7.38
C PHE A 304 -22.64 -14.12 -6.53
N LEU A 305 -22.83 -12.85 -6.15
CA LEU A 305 -23.99 -12.38 -5.40
C LEU A 305 -25.33 -12.72 -6.10
N ASP A 306 -25.33 -12.71 -7.43
CA ASP A 306 -26.49 -13.11 -8.23
C ASP A 306 -26.89 -14.58 -8.08
N GLN A 307 -26.04 -15.37 -7.42
CA GLN A 307 -26.22 -16.80 -7.13
C GLN A 307 -26.46 -17.08 -5.63
N ALA A 308 -26.68 -16.04 -4.81
CA ALA A 308 -26.81 -16.16 -3.34
C ALA A 308 -27.95 -17.09 -2.88
N THR A 309 -28.94 -17.35 -3.73
CA THR A 309 -30.09 -18.25 -3.45
C THR A 309 -30.02 -19.59 -4.18
N GLU A 310 -28.96 -19.83 -4.94
CA GLU A 310 -28.76 -21.04 -5.74
C GLU A 310 -28.05 -22.14 -4.94
N ASN A 311 -28.02 -23.37 -5.45
CA ASN A 311 -27.48 -24.54 -4.73
C ASN A 311 -26.37 -25.28 -5.47
N HIS A 312 -25.46 -24.54 -6.10
CA HIS A 312 -24.24 -25.07 -6.71
C HIS A 312 -23.40 -25.84 -5.69
N THR A 313 -22.77 -26.93 -6.13
CA THR A 313 -21.92 -27.78 -5.25
C THR A 313 -20.48 -27.88 -5.74
N LYS A 314 -20.15 -27.27 -6.88
CA LYS A 314 -18.82 -27.32 -7.49
C LYS A 314 -18.35 -25.96 -7.95
N ILE A 315 -17.04 -25.74 -7.82
CA ILE A 315 -16.31 -24.69 -8.54
C ILE A 315 -15.43 -25.40 -9.58
N VAL A 316 -15.49 -24.95 -10.82
CA VAL A 316 -14.68 -25.48 -11.91
C VAL A 316 -13.83 -24.35 -12.47
N LEU A 317 -12.51 -24.52 -12.45
CA LEU A 317 -11.53 -23.53 -12.89
C LEU A 317 -10.91 -24.01 -14.21
N PHE A 318 -11.02 -23.18 -15.25
CA PHE A 318 -10.35 -23.43 -16.53
C PHE A 318 -9.26 -22.37 -16.71
N PHE A 319 -8.03 -22.83 -16.90
CA PHE A 319 -6.90 -21.98 -17.22
C PHE A 319 -6.76 -21.91 -18.74
N ASN A 320 -6.49 -20.71 -19.27
CA ASN A 320 -6.43 -20.46 -20.71
C ASN A 320 -7.64 -21.02 -21.50
N ALA A 321 -8.83 -20.82 -20.93
CA ALA A 321 -10.07 -21.45 -21.38
C ALA A 321 -10.34 -21.25 -22.87
N GLY A 322 -10.66 -22.35 -23.57
CA GLY A 322 -10.96 -22.36 -25.00
C GLY A 322 -9.74 -22.48 -25.92
N VAL A 323 -8.55 -22.72 -25.37
CA VAL A 323 -7.29 -22.88 -26.13
C VAL A 323 -6.71 -24.28 -25.88
N ASP A 324 -6.51 -25.06 -26.94
CA ASP A 324 -5.82 -26.34 -26.83
C ASP A 324 -4.36 -26.10 -26.42
N THR A 325 -3.86 -26.89 -25.46
CA THR A 325 -2.47 -26.79 -24.99
C THR A 325 -1.62 -27.96 -25.51
N ASN A 326 -0.33 -27.93 -25.21
CA ASN A 326 0.59 -29.04 -25.48
C ASN A 326 0.62 -30.09 -24.34
N GLY A 327 -0.22 -29.94 -23.31
CA GLY A 327 -0.29 -30.81 -22.15
C GLY A 327 0.85 -30.60 -21.14
N THR A 328 1.55 -29.46 -21.21
CA THR A 328 2.70 -29.15 -20.34
C THR A 328 2.63 -27.74 -19.72
N ASP A 329 1.57 -26.99 -19.99
CA ASP A 329 1.42 -25.66 -19.43
C ASP A 329 1.11 -25.77 -17.92
N GLU A 330 1.91 -25.09 -17.11
CA GLU A 330 1.83 -25.15 -15.64
C GLU A 330 1.23 -23.87 -15.09
N TYR A 331 0.16 -23.97 -14.32
CA TYR A 331 -0.46 -22.84 -13.61
C TYR A 331 -0.30 -23.04 -12.12
N PHE A 332 0.00 -21.95 -11.41
CA PHE A 332 0.11 -21.98 -9.96
C PHE A 332 -1.01 -21.19 -9.33
N ILE A 333 -1.63 -21.76 -8.30
CA ILE A 333 -2.81 -21.19 -7.65
C ILE A 333 -2.60 -21.14 -6.15
N ASP A 334 -3.20 -20.15 -5.51
CA ASP A 334 -3.12 -19.97 -4.07
C ASP A 334 -4.27 -19.14 -3.51
N ASP A 335 -4.45 -19.17 -2.19
CA ASP A 335 -5.44 -18.38 -1.45
C ASP A 335 -6.87 -18.43 -2.05
N LEU A 336 -7.35 -19.63 -2.40
CA LEU A 336 -8.71 -19.80 -2.88
C LEU A 336 -9.68 -19.57 -1.72
N ARG A 337 -10.54 -18.56 -1.80
CA ARG A 337 -11.47 -18.20 -0.71
C ARG A 337 -12.71 -17.47 -1.21
N PHE A 338 -13.77 -17.52 -0.44
CA PHE A 338 -14.92 -16.63 -0.57
C PHE A 338 -14.87 -15.52 0.47
N THR A 339 -15.16 -14.28 0.07
CA THR A 339 -15.34 -13.15 0.98
C THR A 339 -16.73 -12.57 0.82
N GLU A 340 -17.16 -11.79 1.82
CA GLU A 340 -18.38 -10.98 1.70
C GLU A 340 -18.20 -9.91 0.61
N ASP A 341 -19.27 -9.60 -0.10
CA ASP A 341 -19.31 -8.41 -0.96
C ASP A 341 -19.21 -7.17 -0.05
N PRO A 342 -18.17 -6.32 -0.18
CA PRO A 342 -18.03 -5.13 0.66
C PRO A 342 -19.23 -4.18 0.53
N CYS A 343 -20.03 -4.33 -0.53
CA CYS A 343 -21.21 -3.54 -0.81
C CYS A 343 -22.54 -4.19 -0.41
N ALA A 344 -22.55 -5.41 0.14
CA ALA A 344 -23.77 -6.20 0.41
C ALA A 344 -24.86 -5.44 1.22
N ASN A 345 -24.43 -4.57 2.13
CA ASN A 345 -25.31 -3.82 3.03
C ASN A 345 -25.51 -2.34 2.62
N THR A 346 -25.07 -1.96 1.43
CA THR A 346 -25.16 -0.57 0.97
C THR A 346 -26.60 -0.22 0.65
N ILE A 347 -27.16 0.75 1.37
CA ILE A 347 -28.46 1.33 1.08
C ILE A 347 -28.28 2.41 0.03
N SER A 348 -29.01 2.32 -1.08
CA SER A 348 -28.98 3.34 -2.14
C SER A 348 -29.40 4.71 -1.60
N ASP A 349 -28.53 5.71 -1.72
CA ASP A 349 -28.80 7.12 -1.50
C ASP A 349 -28.76 7.87 -2.83
N ALA A 350 -29.92 8.31 -3.32
CA ALA A 350 -30.06 9.01 -4.59
C ALA A 350 -29.35 10.38 -4.65
N SER A 351 -28.87 10.90 -3.50
CA SER A 351 -28.06 12.12 -3.47
C SER A 351 -26.60 11.89 -3.81
N ILE A 352 -26.12 10.65 -3.73
CA ILE A 352 -24.78 10.28 -4.20
C ILE A 352 -24.91 9.96 -5.68
N LEU A 353 -24.15 10.66 -6.52
CA LEU A 353 -24.07 10.34 -7.94
C LEU A 353 -23.18 9.13 -8.14
N ASN A 354 -21.98 9.15 -7.54
CA ASN A 354 -21.02 8.06 -7.63
C ASN A 354 -19.97 8.19 -6.52
N ASP A 355 -19.72 7.11 -5.79
CA ASP A 355 -18.60 6.94 -4.85
C ASP A 355 -17.55 5.91 -5.36
N PHE A 356 -17.73 5.44 -6.59
CA PHE A 356 -16.88 4.47 -7.30
C PHE A 356 -16.62 3.13 -6.58
N ASP A 357 -17.30 2.89 -5.45
CA ASP A 357 -17.30 1.65 -4.70
C ASP A 357 -18.72 1.04 -4.75
N CYS A 358 -19.60 1.45 -3.84
CA CYS A 358 -20.87 0.76 -3.63
C CYS A 358 -22.11 1.53 -4.10
N GLN A 359 -22.03 2.86 -4.19
CA GLN A 359 -23.12 3.74 -4.64
C GLN A 359 -22.82 4.32 -6.02
N ILE A 360 -22.86 3.44 -7.01
CA ILE A 360 -22.64 3.77 -8.43
C ILE A 360 -23.98 4.14 -9.08
N ASN A 361 -24.63 5.18 -8.57
CA ASN A 361 -25.95 5.56 -9.08
C ASN A 361 -25.87 6.11 -10.52
N ARG A 362 -24.78 6.78 -10.90
CA ARG A 362 -24.56 7.36 -12.23
C ARG A 362 -23.09 7.24 -12.64
N ASN A 363 -22.82 6.55 -13.75
CA ASN A 363 -21.48 6.51 -14.31
C ASN A 363 -21.17 7.81 -15.05
N PRO A 364 -19.96 8.36 -14.91
CA PRO A 364 -19.57 9.52 -15.66
C PRO A 364 -19.20 9.16 -17.09
N GLU A 365 -19.54 10.05 -18.01
CA GLU A 365 -19.11 10.06 -19.41
C GLU A 365 -18.32 11.35 -19.68
N GLY A 366 -17.85 11.55 -20.90
CA GLY A 366 -17.13 12.78 -21.26
C GLY A 366 -16.21 12.63 -22.45
N ASN A 367 -15.45 13.68 -22.73
CA ASN A 367 -14.34 13.64 -23.68
C ASN A 367 -12.96 13.50 -23.01
N VAL A 368 -12.92 13.40 -21.68
CA VAL A 368 -11.73 13.01 -20.91
C VAL A 368 -11.58 11.49 -20.86
N THR A 369 -10.34 11.01 -20.73
CA THR A 369 -10.09 9.57 -20.53
C THR A 369 -10.30 9.21 -19.07
N THR A 370 -11.15 8.22 -18.79
CA THR A 370 -11.46 7.78 -17.42
C THR A 370 -11.20 6.29 -17.20
N LYS A 371 -10.85 5.93 -15.96
CA LYS A 371 -10.74 4.54 -15.52
C LYS A 371 -10.95 4.45 -14.00
N VAL A 372 -11.83 3.55 -13.56
CA VAL A 372 -11.91 3.19 -12.13
C VAL A 372 -10.65 2.39 -11.78
N VAL A 373 -9.95 2.81 -10.73
CA VAL A 373 -8.70 2.21 -10.24
C VAL A 373 -8.72 2.14 -8.73
N GLU A 374 -7.87 1.30 -8.15
CA GLU A 374 -7.62 1.32 -6.71
C GLU A 374 -7.16 2.71 -6.27
N ASN A 375 -7.63 3.15 -5.10
CA ASN A 375 -7.32 4.45 -4.54
C ASN A 375 -5.80 4.60 -4.33
N PRO A 376 -5.12 5.48 -5.08
CA PRO A 376 -3.65 5.62 -5.02
C PRO A 376 -3.15 6.25 -3.72
N ASN A 377 -4.05 6.81 -2.90
CA ASN A 377 -3.74 7.45 -1.63
C ASN A 377 -4.86 7.19 -0.62
N ASN A 378 -5.03 5.92 -0.23
CA ASN A 378 -5.98 5.53 0.81
C ASN A 378 -5.49 6.05 2.18
N ASN A 379 -6.14 7.08 2.70
CA ASN A 379 -5.76 7.76 3.94
C ASN A 379 -6.98 8.26 4.73
N ALA A 380 -6.76 9.04 5.79
CA ALA A 380 -7.86 9.53 6.63
C ALA A 380 -8.87 10.43 5.88
N ASN A 381 -8.45 11.14 4.83
CA ASN A 381 -9.27 12.03 4.04
C ASN A 381 -10.10 11.28 2.98
N ASN A 382 -9.57 10.17 2.46
CA ASN A 382 -10.30 9.27 1.60
C ASN A 382 -9.93 7.79 1.81
N LYS A 383 -10.89 7.01 2.33
CA LYS A 383 -10.72 5.58 2.64
C LYS A 383 -11.34 4.64 1.61
N SER A 384 -11.95 5.18 0.56
CA SER A 384 -12.55 4.39 -0.51
C SER A 384 -11.52 3.45 -1.12
N LEU A 385 -11.97 2.26 -1.52
CA LEU A 385 -11.11 1.25 -2.13
C LEU A 385 -10.81 1.63 -3.57
N ASN A 386 -11.82 2.11 -4.29
CA ASN A 386 -11.72 2.51 -5.68
C ASN A 386 -12.07 3.98 -5.85
N VAL A 387 -11.47 4.59 -6.87
CA VAL A 387 -11.70 5.98 -7.26
C VAL A 387 -11.67 6.09 -8.78
N LEU A 388 -12.23 7.16 -9.32
CA LEU A 388 -12.14 7.42 -10.75
C LEU A 388 -10.86 8.20 -11.07
N LYS A 389 -9.97 7.59 -11.86
CA LYS A 389 -8.88 8.30 -12.52
C LYS A 389 -9.42 9.05 -13.74
N VAL A 390 -9.16 10.35 -13.81
CA VAL A 390 -9.47 11.24 -14.93
C VAL A 390 -8.14 11.77 -15.49
N ILE A 391 -7.95 11.64 -16.80
CA ILE A 391 -6.80 12.19 -17.52
C ILE A 391 -7.33 13.29 -18.44
N ASP A 392 -6.86 14.50 -18.18
CA ASP A 392 -7.01 15.65 -19.06
C ASP A 392 -5.78 15.69 -19.97
N ASP A 393 -5.95 15.69 -21.29
CA ASP A 393 -4.82 15.77 -22.22
C ASP A 393 -4.37 17.22 -22.49
N GLY A 394 -5.16 18.19 -22.01
CA GLY A 394 -4.91 19.63 -22.09
C GLY A 394 -5.00 20.23 -23.48
N THR A 395 -5.51 19.49 -24.46
CA THR A 395 -5.57 19.97 -25.84
C THR A 395 -6.77 20.89 -26.08
N ALA A 396 -7.77 20.86 -25.21
CA ALA A 396 -8.91 21.76 -25.24
C ALA A 396 -9.18 22.41 -23.87
N PRO A 397 -9.68 23.67 -23.85
CA PRO A 397 -9.84 24.40 -22.59
C PRO A 397 -11.03 23.94 -21.74
N PHE A 398 -11.87 23.06 -22.27
CA PHE A 398 -13.13 22.66 -21.65
C PHE A 398 -13.39 21.17 -21.87
N ASP A 399 -12.36 20.36 -21.64
CA ASP A 399 -12.53 18.92 -21.47
C ASP A 399 -13.40 18.65 -20.24
N PHE A 400 -14.38 17.79 -20.41
CA PHE A 400 -15.48 17.65 -19.47
C PHE A 400 -15.70 16.20 -19.07
N LEU A 401 -16.06 16.06 -17.80
CA LEU A 401 -16.63 14.86 -17.21
C LEU A 401 -18.10 15.16 -16.87
N ILE A 402 -19.04 14.32 -17.30
CA ILE A 402 -20.47 14.52 -17.12
C ILE A 402 -21.14 13.34 -16.44
N PHE A 403 -21.96 13.62 -15.44
CA PHE A 403 -22.93 12.70 -14.87
C PHE A 403 -24.31 13.08 -15.43
N ASP A 404 -24.87 12.23 -16.30
CA ASP A 404 -26.18 12.44 -16.92
C ASP A 404 -27.27 11.66 -16.17
N ASN A 405 -28.14 12.37 -15.47
CA ASN A 405 -29.25 11.77 -14.74
C ASN A 405 -30.49 11.69 -15.64
N THR A 406 -31.11 10.52 -15.69
CA THR A 406 -32.38 10.31 -16.39
C THR A 406 -33.50 11.19 -15.84
N GLU A 407 -33.48 11.44 -14.53
CA GLU A 407 -34.45 12.27 -13.80
C GLU A 407 -33.78 13.55 -13.30
N ALA A 408 -34.58 14.59 -13.09
CA ALA A 408 -34.12 15.84 -12.50
C ALA A 408 -33.53 15.63 -11.10
N ILE A 409 -32.43 16.31 -10.81
CA ILE A 409 -31.78 16.31 -9.49
C ILE A 409 -32.64 17.18 -8.55
N ASP A 410 -33.04 16.61 -7.41
CA ASP A 410 -33.78 17.35 -6.38
C ASP A 410 -32.84 18.18 -5.50
N LEU A 411 -32.78 19.48 -5.82
CA LEU A 411 -31.98 20.47 -5.10
C LEU A 411 -32.81 21.26 -4.07
N THR A 412 -33.96 20.76 -3.62
CA THR A 412 -34.81 21.49 -2.66
C THR A 412 -34.27 21.44 -1.22
N SER A 413 -33.63 20.34 -0.84
CA SER A 413 -32.96 20.17 0.46
C SER A 413 -31.46 19.92 0.33
N LYS A 414 -31.05 19.02 -0.57
CA LYS A 414 -29.65 18.68 -0.85
C LYS A 414 -29.13 19.45 -2.06
N ASN A 415 -28.59 20.65 -1.83
CA ASN A 415 -28.26 21.62 -2.87
C ASN A 415 -26.78 22.03 -2.93
N ILE A 416 -25.94 21.45 -2.09
CA ILE A 416 -24.49 21.61 -2.12
C ILE A 416 -23.88 20.41 -2.83
N LEU A 417 -23.31 20.61 -4.01
CA LEU A 417 -22.56 19.58 -4.71
C LEU A 417 -21.17 19.45 -4.09
N LYS A 418 -20.79 18.23 -3.71
CA LYS A 418 -19.48 17.88 -3.16
C LYS A 418 -18.76 16.87 -4.05
N ILE A 419 -17.45 16.99 -4.11
CA ILE A 419 -16.54 16.07 -4.80
C ILE A 419 -15.22 16.03 -4.06
N LYS A 420 -14.69 14.84 -3.81
CA LYS A 420 -13.29 14.69 -3.38
C LYS A 420 -12.39 14.63 -4.59
N VAL A 421 -11.29 15.36 -4.55
CA VAL A 421 -10.28 15.36 -5.61
C VAL A 421 -8.89 15.21 -5.00
N HIS A 422 -8.10 14.29 -5.55
CA HIS A 422 -6.66 14.19 -5.37
C HIS A 422 -6.00 14.52 -6.71
N SER A 423 -5.09 15.48 -6.70
CA SER A 423 -4.46 15.99 -7.92
C SER A 423 -2.95 16.13 -7.77
N SER A 424 -2.26 16.00 -8.90
CA SER A 424 -0.82 16.29 -9.04
C SER A 424 -0.51 17.78 -9.27
N LYS A 425 -1.52 18.62 -9.53
CA LYS A 425 -1.34 20.03 -9.88
C LYS A 425 -2.47 20.89 -9.32
N ALA A 426 -2.15 22.12 -8.91
CA ALA A 426 -3.15 23.10 -8.55
C ALA A 426 -3.71 23.77 -9.81
N VAL A 427 -5.03 23.71 -10.02
CA VAL A 427 -5.70 24.15 -11.27
C VAL A 427 -7.12 24.66 -11.01
N PRO A 428 -7.73 25.43 -11.94
CA PRO A 428 -9.15 25.75 -11.88
C PRO A 428 -10.03 24.50 -11.97
N LEU A 429 -11.14 24.49 -11.23
CA LEU A 429 -12.19 23.47 -11.32
C LEU A 429 -13.53 24.16 -11.54
N LEU A 430 -14.21 23.86 -12.64
CA LEU A 430 -15.57 24.35 -12.89
C LEU A 430 -16.57 23.23 -12.63
N ALA A 431 -17.53 23.46 -11.74
CA ALA A 431 -18.72 22.64 -11.61
C ALA A 431 -19.91 23.34 -12.30
N LYS A 432 -20.68 22.58 -13.07
CA LYS A 432 -21.78 23.09 -13.86
C LYS A 432 -23.03 22.21 -13.75
N LEU A 433 -24.19 22.85 -13.62
CA LEU A 433 -25.50 22.21 -13.76
C LEU A 433 -26.16 22.59 -15.08
N GLU A 434 -26.69 21.61 -15.80
CA GLU A 434 -27.45 21.84 -17.03
C GLU A 434 -28.58 20.82 -17.27
N GLY A 435 -29.26 20.97 -18.41
CA GLY A 435 -30.38 20.11 -18.82
C GLY A 435 -31.72 20.45 -18.16
N GLY A 436 -31.78 21.51 -17.34
CA GLY A 436 -32.99 21.95 -16.66
C GLY A 436 -33.86 22.94 -17.44
N THR A 437 -34.77 23.55 -16.68
CA THR A 437 -35.73 24.57 -17.15
C THR A 437 -35.17 25.99 -17.19
N SER A 438 -33.99 26.21 -16.59
CA SER A 438 -33.23 27.46 -16.69
C SER A 438 -31.96 27.26 -17.52
N ALA A 439 -31.29 28.37 -17.86
CA ALA A 439 -29.93 28.30 -18.38
C ALA A 439 -28.99 27.55 -17.41
N ALA A 440 -27.87 27.04 -17.95
CA ALA A 440 -26.86 26.37 -17.14
C ALA A 440 -26.33 27.29 -16.04
N SER A 441 -25.99 26.68 -14.90
CA SER A 441 -25.38 27.36 -13.75
C SER A 441 -23.96 26.89 -13.58
N GLU A 442 -23.02 27.81 -13.46
CA GLU A 442 -21.58 27.57 -13.44
C GLU A 442 -20.99 28.16 -12.16
N ILE A 443 -20.23 27.35 -11.42
CA ILE A 443 -19.54 27.78 -10.19
C ILE A 443 -18.08 27.36 -10.29
N TRP A 444 -17.20 28.36 -10.24
CA TRP A 444 -15.75 28.15 -10.26
C TRP A 444 -15.23 27.88 -8.85
N GLY A 445 -14.33 26.89 -8.77
CA GLY A 445 -13.46 26.61 -7.65
C GLY A 445 -12.00 26.52 -8.12
N THR A 446 -11.12 26.17 -7.19
CA THR A 446 -9.70 25.95 -7.46
C THR A 446 -9.27 24.71 -6.71
N ILE A 447 -8.69 23.75 -7.42
CA ILE A 447 -7.95 22.64 -6.81
C ILE A 447 -6.65 23.25 -6.30
N ASP A 448 -6.50 23.34 -4.99
CA ASP A 448 -5.41 24.02 -4.29
C ASP A 448 -4.59 23.09 -3.39
N VAL A 449 -5.04 21.84 -3.22
CA VAL A 449 -4.30 20.78 -2.53
C VAL A 449 -3.73 19.80 -3.54
N VAL A 450 -2.40 19.66 -3.51
CA VAL A 450 -1.63 18.77 -4.37
C VAL A 450 -1.08 17.61 -3.56
N GLY A 451 -1.20 16.39 -4.09
CA GLY A 451 -0.67 15.18 -3.48
C GLY A 451 -1.48 14.61 -2.31
N ASP A 452 -2.57 15.26 -1.91
CA ASP A 452 -3.52 14.76 -0.92
C ASP A 452 -4.98 14.98 -1.36
N TRP A 453 -5.92 14.27 -0.74
CA TRP A 453 -7.35 14.39 -0.98
C TRP A 453 -7.92 15.63 -0.31
N LYS A 454 -8.74 16.39 -1.06
CA LYS A 454 -9.57 17.48 -0.52
C LYS A 454 -11.00 17.38 -1.07
N GLU A 455 -11.97 17.66 -0.22
CA GLU A 455 -13.38 17.82 -0.62
C GLU A 455 -13.66 19.26 -1.06
N TYR A 456 -14.21 19.43 -2.26
CA TYR A 456 -14.62 20.70 -2.82
C TYR A 456 -16.14 20.79 -2.85
N SER A 457 -16.68 21.98 -2.58
CA SER A 457 -18.12 22.22 -2.43
C SER A 457 -18.59 23.35 -3.35
N PHE A 458 -19.75 23.16 -3.98
CA PHE A 458 -20.36 24.11 -4.90
C PHE A 458 -21.84 24.33 -4.53
N ASP A 459 -22.20 25.57 -4.19
CA ASP A 459 -23.55 25.93 -3.74
C ASP A 459 -24.50 26.20 -4.92
N PHE A 460 -25.35 25.21 -5.22
CA PHE A 460 -26.41 25.33 -6.22
C PHE A 460 -27.79 25.59 -5.62
N SER A 461 -27.88 26.15 -4.39
CA SER A 461 -29.15 26.51 -3.73
C SER A 461 -30.05 27.40 -4.60
N SER A 462 -29.46 28.33 -5.35
CA SER A 462 -30.18 29.19 -6.30
C SER A 462 -30.86 28.42 -7.45
N GLN A 463 -30.46 27.17 -7.67
CA GLN A 463 -30.98 26.27 -8.70
C GLN A 463 -32.09 25.34 -8.20
N ALA A 464 -32.53 25.50 -6.95
CA ALA A 464 -33.70 24.80 -6.42
C ALA A 464 -34.91 24.94 -7.36
N ASN A 465 -35.59 23.82 -7.63
CA ASN A 465 -36.74 23.72 -8.54
C ASN A 465 -36.46 24.04 -10.02
N LYS A 466 -35.19 24.21 -10.44
CA LYS A 466 -34.84 24.44 -11.87
C LYS A 466 -34.73 23.16 -12.69
N LYS A 467 -34.83 21.99 -12.06
CA LYS A 467 -34.91 20.67 -12.70
C LYS A 467 -33.71 20.32 -13.59
N HIS A 468 -32.51 20.80 -13.27
CA HIS A 468 -31.28 20.34 -13.92
C HIS A 468 -31.10 18.85 -13.68
N ASN A 469 -30.59 18.14 -14.68
CA ASN A 469 -30.39 16.69 -14.63
C ASN A 469 -28.97 16.27 -15.02
N LYS A 470 -28.06 17.22 -15.25
CA LYS A 470 -26.67 16.95 -15.58
C LYS A 470 -25.75 17.70 -14.64
N VAL A 471 -24.72 17.00 -14.14
CA VAL A 471 -23.58 17.59 -13.44
C VAL A 471 -22.36 17.46 -14.34
N VAL A 472 -21.70 18.57 -14.62
CA VAL A 472 -20.50 18.61 -15.48
C VAL A 472 -19.34 19.19 -14.70
N PHE A 473 -18.19 18.54 -14.75
CA PHE A 473 -16.93 19.03 -14.20
C PHE A 473 -15.94 19.30 -15.32
N PHE A 474 -15.20 20.40 -15.20
CA PHE A 474 -14.07 20.73 -16.05
C PHE A 474 -12.85 20.91 -15.15
N PHE A 475 -11.97 19.91 -15.16
CA PHE A 475 -10.67 19.98 -14.52
C PHE A 475 -9.77 20.85 -15.39
N ASN A 476 -8.92 21.68 -14.77
CA ASN A 476 -8.12 22.69 -15.47
C ASN A 476 -8.95 23.62 -16.40
N GLY A 477 -10.20 23.88 -16.02
CA GLY A 477 -11.16 24.59 -16.87
C GLY A 477 -10.66 25.96 -17.32
N GLY A 478 -10.82 26.23 -18.62
CA GLY A 478 -10.41 27.46 -19.28
C GLY A 478 -8.92 27.53 -19.65
N GLN A 479 -8.13 26.50 -19.36
CA GLN A 479 -6.69 26.46 -19.65
C GLN A 479 -6.36 25.48 -20.79
N ASN A 480 -5.37 25.83 -21.62
CA ASN A 480 -4.87 24.98 -22.73
C ASN A 480 -3.44 24.48 -22.45
N ASP A 481 -3.14 24.22 -21.18
CA ASP A 481 -1.79 23.89 -20.70
C ASP A 481 -1.72 22.52 -20.02
N GLY A 482 -2.77 21.71 -20.12
CA GLY A 482 -2.77 20.35 -19.61
C GLY A 482 -1.89 19.42 -20.45
N THR A 483 -1.65 18.23 -19.92
CA THR A 483 -0.80 17.19 -20.49
C THR A 483 -1.33 15.84 -20.03
N THR A 484 -0.95 14.75 -20.70
CA THR A 484 -1.30 13.38 -20.25
C THR A 484 -0.76 13.00 -18.87
N GLU A 485 0.07 13.85 -18.26
CA GLU A 485 0.58 13.70 -16.88
C GLU A 485 -0.35 14.40 -15.85
N ASP A 486 -1.26 15.27 -16.29
CA ASP A 486 -2.28 15.92 -15.46
C ASP A 486 -3.41 14.93 -15.14
N ILE A 487 -3.17 14.20 -14.05
CA ILE A 487 -4.08 13.18 -13.52
C ILE A 487 -4.86 13.76 -12.34
N TYR A 488 -6.17 13.59 -12.37
CA TYR A 488 -7.09 13.87 -11.27
C TYR A 488 -7.76 12.58 -10.85
N PHE A 489 -7.66 12.22 -9.57
CA PHE A 489 -8.49 11.16 -9.00
C PHE A 489 -9.68 11.81 -8.32
N ILE A 490 -10.88 11.32 -8.60
CA ILE A 490 -12.11 11.83 -8.02
C ILE A 490 -12.89 10.76 -7.31
N ASP A 491 -13.63 11.19 -6.31
CA ASP A 491 -14.45 10.32 -5.49
C ASP A 491 -15.60 11.08 -4.84
N ASP A 492 -16.55 10.35 -4.25
CA ASP A 492 -17.55 10.87 -3.33
C ASP A 492 -18.42 12.00 -3.95
N VAL A 493 -18.81 11.85 -5.22
CA VAL A 493 -19.60 12.87 -5.94
C VAL A 493 -21.04 12.83 -5.46
N LYS A 494 -21.47 13.85 -4.71
CA LYS A 494 -22.77 13.84 -4.04
C LYS A 494 -23.35 15.22 -3.78
N PHE A 495 -24.67 15.27 -3.62
CA PHE A 495 -25.36 16.44 -3.09
C PHE A 495 -25.63 16.26 -1.60
N VAL A 496 -25.33 17.29 -0.82
CA VAL A 496 -25.64 17.35 0.61
C VAL A 496 -26.52 18.55 0.91
N GLU A 497 -27.18 18.53 2.06
CA GLU A 497 -27.89 19.70 2.56
C GLU A 497 -26.90 20.83 2.84
N ALA A 498 -27.29 22.07 2.52
CA ALA A 498 -26.53 23.21 3.01
C ALA A 498 -26.53 23.18 4.53
N ASN A 499 -25.37 23.45 5.15
CA ASN A 499 -25.30 23.66 6.59
C ASN A 499 -26.07 24.93 6.95
N THR A 500 -27.39 24.80 7.11
CA THR A 500 -28.28 25.88 7.53
C THR A 500 -28.27 25.92 9.04
N ILE A 501 -27.36 26.71 9.58
CA ILE A 501 -27.32 26.97 11.02
C ILE A 501 -28.52 27.88 11.34
N SER A 502 -29.54 27.33 12.02
CA SER A 502 -30.68 28.12 12.49
C SER A 502 -30.35 28.74 13.84
N CYS A 503 -30.16 30.05 13.86
CA CYS A 503 -29.95 30.82 15.09
C CYS A 503 -31.24 31.29 15.76
N THR A 504 -32.38 30.71 15.39
CA THR A 504 -33.67 31.08 15.97
C THR A 504 -33.70 30.69 17.45
N GLY A 505 -33.81 31.69 18.32
CA GLY A 505 -33.91 31.49 19.77
C GLY A 505 -32.57 31.37 20.50
N VAL A 506 -31.44 31.54 19.80
CA VAL A 506 -30.13 31.63 20.45
C VAL A 506 -30.00 33.00 21.13
N VAL A 507 -29.69 32.99 22.42
CA VAL A 507 -29.38 34.19 23.20
C VAL A 507 -27.87 34.37 23.23
N ALA A 508 -27.39 35.58 22.94
CA ALA A 508 -25.98 35.92 22.98
C ALA A 508 -25.36 35.61 24.36
N ASP A 509 -24.31 34.78 24.36
CA ASP A 509 -23.42 34.58 25.49
C ASP A 509 -22.17 35.45 25.28
N GLU A 510 -22.10 36.60 25.94
CA GLU A 510 -21.01 37.57 25.77
C GLU A 510 -19.61 37.02 26.10
N THR A 511 -19.54 35.82 26.68
CA THR A 511 -18.31 35.12 27.04
C THR A 511 -17.74 34.36 25.84
N ILE A 512 -18.57 34.10 24.81
CA ILE A 512 -18.15 33.60 23.51
C ILE A 512 -17.96 34.79 22.58
N VAL A 513 -16.78 34.90 21.99
CA VAL A 513 -16.45 35.91 20.98
C VAL A 513 -17.01 35.49 19.62
N SER A 514 -16.74 34.24 19.25
CA SER A 514 -17.22 33.61 18.03
C SER A 514 -17.15 32.09 18.16
N ASP A 515 -18.23 31.41 17.79
CA ASP A 515 -18.28 29.96 17.48
C ASP A 515 -18.46 29.74 15.97
N ALA A 516 -18.21 30.76 15.15
CA ALA A 516 -18.48 30.79 13.70
C ALA A 516 -19.94 30.51 13.28
N GLU A 517 -20.87 30.42 14.23
CA GLU A 517 -22.22 29.90 14.04
C GLU A 517 -23.24 30.88 14.60
N CYS A 518 -23.85 30.59 15.75
CA CYS A 518 -24.89 31.43 16.33
C CYS A 518 -24.41 32.33 17.48
N GLN A 519 -23.17 32.18 17.92
CA GLN A 519 -22.50 33.03 18.91
C GLN A 519 -21.40 33.88 18.27
N GLN A 520 -21.63 34.40 17.06
CA GLN A 520 -20.83 35.47 16.46
C GLN A 520 -21.18 36.84 17.09
N ASN A 521 -20.76 37.05 18.34
CA ASN A 521 -21.23 38.16 19.17
C ASN A 521 -20.57 39.51 18.86
N TYR A 522 -19.46 39.51 18.12
CA TYR A 522 -18.71 40.72 17.81
C TYR A 522 -18.37 40.80 16.32
N SER A 523 -18.21 42.02 15.80
CA SER A 523 -17.88 42.23 14.40
C SER A 523 -16.44 41.81 14.11
N ILE A 524 -16.27 41.00 13.08
CA ILE A 524 -14.97 40.70 12.50
C ILE A 524 -14.52 41.93 11.70
N GLU A 525 -13.36 42.45 12.09
CA GLU A 525 -12.61 43.47 11.36
C GLU A 525 -11.22 42.90 11.06
N GLY A 526 -10.45 43.56 10.21
CA GLY A 526 -9.07 43.16 9.92
C GLY A 526 -8.75 43.13 8.44
N ASN A 527 -7.53 42.72 8.12
CA ASN A 527 -7.05 42.64 6.74
C ASN A 527 -6.92 41.21 6.22
N ALA A 528 -6.96 40.20 7.10
CA ALA A 528 -7.09 38.81 6.67
C ALA A 528 -8.51 38.55 6.14
N ALA A 529 -8.62 38.00 4.93
CA ALA A 529 -9.92 37.60 4.39
C ALA A 529 -10.49 36.50 5.28
N THR A 530 -11.66 36.76 5.88
CA THR A 530 -12.31 35.84 6.82
C THR A 530 -13.72 35.53 6.36
N ILE A 531 -14.05 34.24 6.24
CA ILE A 531 -15.38 33.74 5.90
C ILE A 531 -15.77 32.58 6.81
N ALA A 532 -17.04 32.49 7.20
CA ALA A 532 -17.54 31.26 7.81
C ALA A 532 -17.73 30.20 6.72
N VAL A 533 -17.21 29.00 6.96
CA VAL A 533 -17.28 27.85 6.04
C VAL A 533 -17.66 26.61 6.82
N ASP A 534 -18.09 25.56 6.11
CA ASP A 534 -18.24 24.23 6.69
C ASP A 534 -16.97 23.80 7.40
N ASN A 535 -17.11 23.23 8.60
CA ASN A 535 -15.96 22.67 9.31
C ASN A 535 -15.30 21.58 8.44
N PRO A 536 -14.06 21.79 7.94
CA PRO A 536 -13.41 20.88 7.01
C PRO A 536 -12.93 19.59 7.69
N ASN A 537 -12.95 19.54 9.02
CA ASN A 537 -12.54 18.38 9.80
C ASN A 537 -13.36 18.31 11.09
N LYS A 538 -14.55 17.70 11.05
CA LYS A 538 -15.39 17.45 12.23
C LYS A 538 -14.84 16.28 13.04
N SER A 539 -13.80 16.53 13.82
CA SER A 539 -13.16 15.50 14.65
C SER A 539 -12.56 16.06 15.94
N GLY A 540 -12.29 15.13 16.87
CA GLY A 540 -11.60 15.45 18.12
C GLY A 540 -12.37 16.49 18.95
N ILE A 541 -11.68 17.57 19.30
CA ILE A 541 -12.23 18.64 20.15
C ILE A 541 -13.16 19.60 19.41
N ASN A 542 -13.26 19.54 18.08
CA ASN A 542 -14.14 20.39 17.32
C ASN A 542 -15.03 19.58 16.35
N ASN A 543 -16.32 19.50 16.69
CA ASN A 543 -17.35 18.85 15.87
C ASN A 543 -18.42 19.86 15.40
N SER A 544 -18.08 21.14 15.40
CA SER A 544 -18.96 22.23 14.96
C SER A 544 -19.39 22.07 13.50
N ALA A 545 -20.50 22.71 13.14
CA ALA A 545 -20.99 22.70 11.78
C ALA A 545 -20.17 23.64 10.89
N ALA A 546 -19.81 24.81 11.40
CA ALA A 546 -19.05 25.83 10.71
C ALA A 546 -17.85 26.34 11.51
N VAL A 547 -16.89 26.91 10.80
CA VAL A 547 -15.65 27.49 11.35
C VAL A 547 -15.31 28.75 10.57
N LEU A 548 -14.49 29.63 11.13
CA LEU A 548 -13.94 30.76 10.37
C LEU A 548 -12.70 30.29 9.60
N GLU A 549 -12.69 30.48 8.29
CA GLU A 549 -11.49 30.38 7.45
C GLU A 549 -10.78 31.73 7.46
N VAL A 550 -9.53 31.76 7.92
CA VAL A 550 -8.65 32.94 7.96
C VAL A 550 -7.55 32.76 6.93
N ARG A 551 -7.46 33.69 5.97
CA ARG A 551 -6.44 33.68 4.91
C ARG A 551 -5.32 34.66 5.23
N ASP A 552 -4.11 34.14 5.31
CA ASP A 552 -2.84 34.88 5.35
C ASP A 552 -2.29 34.91 3.91
N ASP A 553 -2.00 36.10 3.37
CA ASP A 553 -1.53 36.21 1.99
C ASP A 553 -0.04 35.85 1.82
N GLY A 554 0.67 35.62 2.93
CA GLY A 554 2.08 35.26 3.00
C GLY A 554 3.04 36.41 2.67
N THR A 555 2.53 37.57 2.27
CA THR A 555 3.32 38.76 1.89
C THR A 555 3.39 39.81 2.99
N ASN A 556 2.43 39.81 3.91
CA ASN A 556 2.38 40.71 5.05
C ASN A 556 2.49 39.97 6.39
N ALA A 557 3.58 40.23 7.11
CA ALA A 557 3.88 39.63 8.41
C ALA A 557 2.85 39.91 9.53
N TRP A 558 1.86 40.76 9.28
CA TRP A 558 0.89 41.21 10.27
C TRP A 558 -0.56 41.12 9.76
N ASP A 559 -0.82 40.17 8.86
CA ASP A 559 -2.19 39.77 8.55
C ASP A 559 -2.89 39.25 9.81
N HIS A 560 -4.11 39.74 10.04
CA HIS A 560 -4.79 39.49 11.29
C HIS A 560 -6.29 39.34 11.17
N LEU A 561 -6.80 38.53 12.09
CA LEU A 561 -8.19 38.43 12.48
C LEU A 561 -8.43 39.35 13.68
N LEU A 562 -9.36 40.31 13.58
CA LEU A 562 -9.70 41.22 14.66
C LEU A 562 -11.17 41.12 15.05
N PHE A 563 -11.45 41.13 16.34
CA PHE A 563 -12.79 41.30 16.89
C PHE A 563 -12.87 42.62 17.63
N ASN A 564 -13.79 43.49 17.19
CA ASN A 564 -14.03 44.77 17.83
C ASN A 564 -15.27 44.70 18.73
N PHE A 565 -15.09 44.93 20.02
CA PHE A 565 -16.18 44.84 21.00
C PHE A 565 -16.99 46.14 21.06
N GLY A 566 -16.44 47.27 20.56
CA GLY A 566 -17.04 48.60 20.66
C GLY A 566 -17.17 49.15 22.09
N LYS A 567 -16.80 48.36 23.10
CA LYS A 567 -16.79 48.66 24.53
C LYS A 567 -15.59 48.01 25.19
N SER A 568 -15.27 48.45 26.41
CA SER A 568 -14.25 47.81 27.24
C SER A 568 -14.61 46.34 27.48
N ILE A 569 -13.64 45.44 27.29
CA ILE A 569 -13.74 44.03 27.65
C ILE A 569 -13.61 43.91 29.17
N ASP A 570 -14.54 43.22 29.84
CA ASP A 570 -14.46 42.97 31.27
C ASP A 570 -13.59 41.74 31.58
N LEU A 571 -12.33 42.00 31.91
CA LEU A 571 -11.34 40.98 32.25
C LEU A 571 -11.22 40.75 33.77
N SER A 572 -12.15 41.27 34.58
CA SER A 572 -12.06 41.16 36.03
C SER A 572 -12.32 39.75 36.56
N THR A 573 -13.09 38.96 35.80
CA THR A 573 -13.51 37.61 36.18
C THR A 573 -13.27 36.54 35.11
N LYS A 574 -13.24 36.93 33.84
CA LYS A 574 -12.97 36.05 32.70
C LYS A 574 -11.82 36.62 31.86
N ASN A 575 -10.62 36.17 32.15
CA ASN A 575 -9.38 36.74 31.62
C ASN A 575 -8.48 35.70 30.94
N ILE A 576 -8.99 34.48 30.78
CA ILE A 576 -8.33 33.44 30.00
C ILE A 576 -9.04 33.36 28.65
N LEU A 577 -8.33 33.73 27.58
CA LEU A 577 -8.84 33.63 26.22
C LEU A 577 -8.46 32.29 25.62
N LYS A 578 -9.42 31.62 25.00
CA LYS A 578 -9.20 30.36 24.28
C LYS A 578 -9.66 30.45 22.85
N ILE A 579 -9.00 29.68 21.98
CA ILE A 579 -9.29 29.55 20.56
C ILE A 579 -8.93 28.15 20.10
N LYS A 580 -9.80 27.52 19.31
CA LYS A 580 -9.46 26.28 18.60
C LYS A 580 -8.93 26.64 17.22
N VAL A 581 -7.83 26.01 16.82
CA VAL A 581 -7.20 26.23 15.52
C VAL A 581 -6.91 24.87 14.87
N LEU A 582 -7.24 24.76 13.59
CA LEU A 582 -6.81 23.70 12.68
C LEU A 582 -5.91 24.35 11.61
N SER A 583 -4.69 23.84 11.48
CA SER A 583 -3.70 24.33 10.52
C SER A 583 -2.91 23.16 9.94
N THR A 584 -2.33 23.35 8.76
CA THR A 584 -1.34 22.44 8.15
C THR A 584 0.10 22.89 8.40
N LYS A 585 0.31 23.99 9.13
CA LYS A 585 1.62 24.63 9.33
C LYS A 585 1.98 24.76 10.80
N ASN A 586 3.28 24.68 11.08
CA ASN A 586 3.85 25.05 12.37
C ASN A 586 4.35 26.49 12.29
N VAL A 587 3.65 27.43 12.93
CA VAL A 587 3.89 28.87 12.79
C VAL A 587 3.70 29.63 14.11
N PRO A 588 4.28 30.83 14.26
CA PRO A 588 3.97 31.71 15.38
C PRO A 588 2.47 32.05 15.45
N LEU A 589 1.93 32.17 16.65
CA LEU A 589 0.58 32.64 16.91
C LEU A 589 0.63 33.75 17.95
N LEU A 590 0.12 34.93 17.63
CA LEU A 590 0.06 36.06 18.56
C LEU A 590 -1.40 36.38 18.88
N ALA A 591 -1.76 36.40 20.16
CA ALA A 591 -2.97 37.04 20.65
C ALA A 591 -2.62 38.41 21.27
N LYS A 592 -3.35 39.44 20.85
CA LYS A 592 -3.13 40.82 21.26
C LYS A 592 -4.42 41.46 21.75
N LEU A 593 -4.32 42.19 22.86
CA LEU A 593 -5.34 43.12 23.33
C LEU A 593 -4.93 44.56 23.00
N GLU A 594 -5.86 45.32 22.44
CA GLU A 594 -5.67 46.74 22.13
C GLU A 594 -6.98 47.56 22.20
N GLY A 595 -6.84 48.88 22.00
CA GLY A 595 -7.95 49.84 22.12
C GLY A 595 -8.13 50.36 23.55
N GLY A 596 -8.97 51.38 23.71
CA GLY A 596 -9.14 52.07 25.00
C GLY A 596 -7.98 53.02 25.32
N THR A 597 -7.71 53.20 26.62
CA THR A 597 -6.62 54.04 27.14
C THR A 597 -5.42 53.25 27.65
N SER A 598 -5.56 51.93 27.78
CA SER A 598 -4.51 51.01 28.21
C SER A 598 -3.48 50.76 27.10
N ASP A 599 -2.22 50.60 27.50
CA ASP A 599 -1.16 50.15 26.58
C ASP A 599 -1.45 48.75 26.07
N VAL A 600 -1.12 48.47 24.79
CA VAL A 600 -1.31 47.17 24.15
C VAL A 600 -0.66 46.04 24.96
N ASN A 601 -1.29 44.86 24.93
CA ASN A 601 -0.73 43.65 25.54
C ASN A 601 -0.68 42.51 24.54
N GLU A 602 0.46 41.83 24.47
CA GLU A 602 0.78 40.82 23.46
C GLU A 602 1.23 39.54 24.16
N ILE A 603 0.62 38.42 23.80
CA ILE A 603 1.00 37.09 24.29
C ILE A 603 1.30 36.21 23.08
N TRP A 604 2.57 35.81 22.98
CA TRP A 604 3.05 34.91 21.95
C TRP A 604 2.84 33.45 22.33
N GLY A 605 2.36 32.67 21.36
CA GLY A 605 2.35 31.23 21.33
C GLY A 605 2.87 30.72 19.97
N ALA A 606 2.65 29.44 19.71
CA ALA A 606 2.98 28.83 18.43
C ALA A 606 1.96 27.73 18.13
N ILE A 607 1.52 27.66 16.87
CA ILE A 607 0.84 26.48 16.34
C ILE A 607 1.92 25.43 16.08
N ASN A 608 1.84 24.31 16.80
CA ASN A 608 2.85 23.25 16.78
C ASN A 608 2.28 21.87 16.44
N THR A 609 0.99 21.83 16.14
CA THR A 609 0.22 20.63 15.78
C THR A 609 -0.49 20.90 14.46
N THR A 610 -0.27 20.01 13.49
CA THR A 610 -0.82 20.12 12.14
C THR A 610 -1.86 19.02 11.88
N GLY A 611 -2.89 19.34 11.09
CA GLY A 611 -3.89 18.38 10.63
C GLY A 611 -4.94 17.97 11.67
N VAL A 612 -4.85 18.49 12.90
CA VAL A 612 -5.81 18.23 13.98
C VAL A 612 -6.20 19.52 14.70
N TRP A 613 -7.44 19.59 15.17
CA TRP A 613 -7.91 20.70 16.01
C TRP A 613 -7.15 20.76 17.33
N THR A 614 -6.60 21.94 17.65
CA THR A 614 -5.87 22.18 18.90
C THR A 614 -6.40 23.44 19.58
N GLU A 615 -6.63 23.37 20.89
CA GLU A 615 -7.06 24.53 21.70
C GLU A 615 -5.82 25.27 22.25
N TYR A 616 -5.73 26.56 21.95
CA TYR A 616 -4.70 27.47 22.44
C TYR A 616 -5.30 28.37 23.53
N THR A 617 -4.49 28.68 24.55
CA THR A 617 -4.91 29.44 25.72
C THR A 617 -3.97 30.62 25.95
N PHE A 618 -4.54 31.80 26.16
CA PHE A 618 -3.82 33.05 26.44
C PHE A 618 -4.30 33.65 27.77
N ASP A 619 -3.39 33.83 28.72
CA ASP A 619 -3.68 34.35 30.06
C ASP A 619 -3.50 35.87 30.12
N PHE A 620 -4.63 36.59 30.07
CA PHE A 620 -4.68 38.05 30.21
C PHE A 620 -5.00 38.49 31.64
N SER A 621 -4.76 37.67 32.67
CA SER A 621 -5.03 38.03 34.08
C SER A 621 -4.33 39.31 34.52
N SER A 622 -3.14 39.60 33.97
CA SER A 622 -2.42 40.86 34.23
C SER A 622 -3.16 42.11 33.73
N GLN A 623 -4.17 41.93 32.87
CA GLN A 623 -4.97 42.98 32.24
C GLN A 623 -6.35 43.15 32.91
N ALA A 624 -6.62 42.49 34.05
CA ALA A 624 -7.94 42.48 34.71
C ALA A 624 -8.53 43.86 35.10
N SER A 625 -7.71 44.91 35.13
CA SER A 625 -8.12 46.30 35.42
C SER A 625 -7.96 47.26 34.24
N LYS A 626 -7.76 46.72 33.02
CA LYS A 626 -7.51 47.46 31.79
C LYS A 626 -8.77 47.59 30.96
N ASP A 627 -8.77 48.56 30.05
CA ASP A 627 -9.94 48.99 29.27
C ASP A 627 -9.83 48.69 27.76
N HIS A 628 -9.16 47.58 27.44
CA HIS A 628 -9.02 47.08 26.06
C HIS A 628 -10.38 46.86 25.39
N GLN A 629 -10.45 47.07 24.08
CA GLN A 629 -11.72 47.00 23.31
C GLN A 629 -11.66 46.03 22.13
N LYS A 630 -10.48 45.48 21.84
CA LYS A 630 -10.25 44.62 20.68
C LYS A 630 -9.40 43.41 21.05
N ILE A 631 -9.70 42.31 20.38
CA ILE A 631 -8.87 41.10 20.34
C ILE A 631 -8.33 41.00 18.93
N VAL A 632 -7.02 40.78 18.79
CA VAL A 632 -6.36 40.60 17.49
C VAL A 632 -5.55 39.31 17.52
N PHE A 633 -5.75 38.47 16.52
CA PHE A 633 -4.96 37.26 16.31
C PHE A 633 -4.12 37.39 15.04
N PHE A 634 -2.84 37.09 15.14
CA PHE A 634 -1.93 36.98 14.00
C PHE A 634 -1.49 35.53 13.88
N PHE A 635 -1.89 34.89 12.78
CA PHE A 635 -1.41 33.58 12.38
C PHE A 635 -0.15 33.80 11.56
N ASN A 636 0.92 33.04 11.84
CA ASN A 636 2.26 33.31 11.30
C ASN A 636 2.78 34.73 11.59
N GLY A 637 2.39 35.29 12.74
CA GLY A 637 2.72 36.66 13.10
C GLY A 637 4.23 36.94 13.12
N GLY A 638 4.63 38.05 12.51
CA GLY A 638 6.03 38.47 12.39
C GLY A 638 6.77 37.89 11.18
N GLU A 639 6.14 37.02 10.40
CA GLU A 639 6.76 36.33 9.27
C GLU A 639 6.05 36.64 7.95
N ALA A 640 6.81 37.03 6.92
CA ALA A 640 6.30 37.22 5.55
C ALA A 640 6.82 36.11 4.62
N ASN A 641 6.75 34.87 5.11
CA ASN A 641 7.35 33.68 4.49
C ASN A 641 6.33 32.57 4.17
N GLY A 642 5.03 32.85 4.34
CA GLY A 642 3.94 31.91 4.07
C GLY A 642 3.76 31.61 2.58
N ALA A 643 3.12 30.49 2.27
CA ALA A 643 2.64 30.24 0.90
C ALA A 643 1.45 31.17 0.62
N ASN A 644 1.25 31.61 -0.63
CA ASN A 644 0.14 32.49 -0.97
C ASN A 644 -1.04 31.69 -1.55
N PRO A 645 -2.22 31.65 -0.89
CA PRO A 645 -2.50 32.00 0.51
C PRO A 645 -2.38 30.80 1.47
N ASP A 646 -1.88 31.03 2.68
CA ASP A 646 -1.92 30.06 3.79
C ASP A 646 -3.28 30.18 4.49
N ILE A 647 -3.87 29.03 4.85
CA ILE A 647 -5.23 28.94 5.37
C ILE A 647 -5.21 28.37 6.80
N TYR A 648 -5.90 29.05 7.71
CA TYR A 648 -6.13 28.63 9.08
C TYR A 648 -7.64 28.54 9.34
N TYR A 649 -8.10 27.45 9.95
CA TYR A 649 -9.49 27.34 10.39
C TYR A 649 -9.55 27.57 11.89
N VAL A 650 -10.45 28.46 12.33
CA VAL A 650 -10.56 28.87 13.72
C VAL A 650 -11.98 28.79 14.22
N ASP A 651 -12.14 28.46 15.49
CA ASP A 651 -13.44 28.24 16.10
C ASP A 651 -13.40 28.39 17.63
N ASP A 652 -14.57 28.43 18.26
CA ASP A 652 -14.77 28.44 19.72
C ASP A 652 -13.91 29.46 20.47
N ILE A 653 -13.85 30.69 19.96
CA ILE A 653 -13.14 31.82 20.57
C ILE A 653 -13.94 32.28 21.78
N ARG A 654 -13.40 32.12 23.00
CA ARG A 654 -14.15 32.39 24.23
C ARG A 654 -13.28 32.80 25.41
N TRP A 655 -13.89 33.49 26.35
CA TRP A 655 -13.34 33.86 27.66
C TRP A 655 -13.77 32.87 28.74
N GLU A 656 -12.81 32.40 29.53
CA GLU A 656 -13.01 31.58 30.73
C GLU A 656 -12.66 32.34 32.02
#